data_AF-A0A0A8UV68-F1
#
_entry.id   AF-A0A0A8UV68-F1
#
_cell.length_a   1.000
_cell.length_b   1.000
_cell.length_c   1.000
_cell.angle_alpha   90.00
_cell.angle_beta   90.00
_cell.angle_gamma   90.00
#
_symmetry.space_group_name_H-M   'P 1'
#
loop_
_entity.id
_entity.type
_entity.pdbx_description
1 polymer ?
#
loop_
_entity_poly.entity_id
_entity_poly.type
_entity_poly.pdbx_seq_one_letter_code
_entity_poly.pdbx_strand_id
1 'polypeptide(L)'
;MRKYNSEEALIFAWQKKLKETETNRKHLKIELLEILAKDTSANLRLTEFQTRRRELLGENHQQGWNWTANFNWLWNFLFVVSFGLFKTNLQTGSRLREALFDTPKPDTQVLTQFEETASSLSLNEKEFEEALFSNPSQAFQDVQFRVQELKIDSSSEQKIDVITRLEAIKLRLPSQVYHSYLKKLFALASPECLTFYYTLYNKNDSPTQHEFIEYYLIADALIKYFVSPNKVITAKETTHPYIFAAQELIIILSASDFNVKPMEKLLFSIGLNKQENSCYEKRETVYLEVKEKILALLAERIESHRFKWTDYNTQIKVVEDLYEYAKPKSHPLLVVVTRMLCEMFIQATYTASEETKKEWLYPNQNYQTLKFFAKQILNSWPATYELGDFEKNSDLLNPYMYGSGVEANYRRAEKFTVDILLHAFIFEDLALTTMRKICCRYKLERMEVEWILGRVGAIYPDLIPKLQSILQDVVFFESQHLTKIPTKIQTDDLIDDIASALTARKNAGIKSENSFNETALCAINKLLNDCPLNTQQLNLIYNEFLLNNFHNYCISETLFQHWKEKIKDRRNELLRVSENEIAITEPELEELRKEDLSIANILTEKSPFMRIKTLCEYVRATCNEEPINFSLATRNYTRLAANNFAALMDTITKENAEQIMDLLKTELQPYLSEELYSSWYKKLLDVENPHMEKTPIAFFNSTPNQHIDNSPKLQGSSLKS
;
A
#
# COMPACT_ATOMS: atom_id res chain seq x y z
N MET A 1 21.11 16.85 24.76
CA MET A 1 20.76 16.96 23.34
C MET A 1 19.31 17.39 23.07
N ARG A 2 19.11 18.54 22.43
CA ARG A 2 17.81 18.99 21.89
C ARG A 2 17.44 18.19 20.64
N LYS A 3 16.13 17.96 20.43
CA LYS A 3 15.60 17.30 19.22
C LYS A 3 15.15 18.34 18.21
N TYR A 4 15.28 18.06 16.91
CA TYR A 4 14.66 18.89 15.89
C TYR A 4 13.14 18.70 15.90
N ASN A 5 12.39 19.80 16.05
CA ASN A 5 10.96 19.90 15.78
C ASN A 5 10.64 21.36 15.37
N SER A 6 9.40 21.62 14.94
CA SER A 6 8.99 22.95 14.45
C SER A 6 9.12 24.05 15.52
N GLU A 7 8.87 23.74 16.79
CA GLU A 7 8.99 24.69 17.91
C GLU A 7 10.45 25.04 18.19
N GLU A 8 11.34 24.05 18.29
CA GLU A 8 12.78 24.25 18.51
C GLU A 8 13.44 24.96 17.33
N ALA A 9 13.02 24.65 16.09
CA ALA A 9 13.50 25.34 14.91
C ALA A 9 13.09 26.83 14.92
N LEU A 10 11.88 27.13 15.38
CA LEU A 10 11.41 28.51 15.54
C LEU A 10 12.20 29.23 16.66
N ILE A 11 12.45 28.56 17.79
CA ILE A 11 13.28 29.09 18.88
C ILE A 11 14.68 29.42 18.36
N PHE A 12 15.31 28.49 17.63
CA PHE A 12 16.63 28.69 17.05
C PHE A 12 16.65 29.87 16.06
N ALA A 13 15.65 29.96 15.17
CA ALA A 13 15.52 31.07 14.23
C ALA A 13 15.37 32.42 14.95
N TRP A 14 14.62 32.47 16.06
CA TRP A 14 14.55 33.64 16.92
C TRP A 14 15.88 33.98 17.57
N GLN A 15 16.59 33.00 18.13
CA GLN A 15 17.91 33.22 18.72
C GLN A 15 18.89 33.79 17.70
N LYS A 16 18.93 33.23 16.49
CA LYS A 16 19.77 33.72 15.39
C LYS A 16 19.43 35.16 15.04
N LYS A 17 18.15 35.45 14.77
CA LYS A 17 17.67 36.80 14.45
C LYS A 17 18.03 37.81 15.53
N LEU A 18 17.81 37.47 16.81
CA LEU A 18 18.14 38.34 17.93
C LEU A 18 19.65 38.56 18.08
N LYS A 19 20.47 37.52 17.90
CA LYS A 19 21.94 37.62 17.94
C LYS A 19 22.46 38.55 16.84
N GLU A 20 21.96 38.42 15.62
CA GLU A 20 22.33 39.26 14.46
C GLU A 20 21.80 40.70 14.58
N THR A 21 20.74 40.94 15.35
CA THR A 21 20.18 42.28 15.53
C THR A 21 21.11 43.16 16.38
N GLU A 22 21.65 44.22 15.77
CA GLU A 22 22.37 45.28 16.46
C GLU A 22 21.39 46.22 17.18
N THR A 23 21.55 46.40 18.49
CA THR A 23 20.69 47.28 19.30
C THR A 23 21.43 47.88 20.48
N ASN A 24 21.09 49.12 20.84
CA ASN A 24 21.58 49.77 22.06
C ASN A 24 20.92 49.19 23.33
N ARG A 25 19.83 48.43 23.19
CA ARG A 25 19.09 47.81 24.30
C ARG A 25 19.61 46.41 24.63
N LYS A 26 20.90 46.34 24.98
CA LYS A 26 21.60 45.08 25.25
C LYS A 26 20.91 44.25 26.33
N HIS A 27 20.44 44.88 27.42
CA HIS A 27 19.73 44.19 28.50
C HIS A 27 18.50 43.41 28.01
N LEU A 28 17.60 44.04 27.25
CA LEU A 28 16.38 43.38 26.74
C LEU A 28 16.71 42.28 25.74
N LYS A 29 17.73 42.47 24.90
CA LYS A 29 18.22 41.43 24.00
C LYS A 29 18.73 40.21 24.79
N ILE A 30 19.48 40.44 25.86
CA ILE A 30 19.99 39.39 26.75
C ILE A 30 18.81 38.66 27.42
N GLU A 31 17.86 39.39 27.99
CA GLU A 31 16.66 38.83 28.63
C GLU A 31 15.86 37.92 27.67
N LEU A 32 15.62 38.36 26.43
CA LEU A 32 14.92 37.55 25.42
C LEU A 32 15.71 36.31 25.01
N LEU A 33 17.04 36.43 24.89
CA LEU A 33 17.91 35.29 24.60
C LEU A 33 17.95 34.29 25.76
N GLU A 34 17.93 34.77 27.00
CA GLU A 34 17.86 33.95 28.21
C GLU A 34 16.56 33.15 28.25
N ILE A 35 15.40 33.78 27.99
CA ILE A 35 14.10 33.08 27.90
C ILE A 35 14.17 31.93 26.89
N LEU A 36 14.72 32.18 25.70
CA LEU A 36 14.84 31.18 24.64
C LEU A 36 15.88 30.09 24.95
N ALA A 37 16.86 30.39 25.81
CA ALA A 37 17.96 29.48 26.15
C ALA A 37 17.68 28.60 27.37
N LYS A 38 16.62 28.87 28.15
CA LYS A 38 16.23 28.09 29.34
C LYS A 38 16.18 26.58 29.06
N ASP A 39 16.52 25.79 30.07
CA ASP A 39 16.42 24.33 30.01
C ASP A 39 14.99 23.87 30.40
N THR A 40 14.01 24.29 29.61
CA THR A 40 12.59 23.95 29.76
C THR A 40 12.00 23.57 28.41
N SER A 41 10.77 23.01 28.41
CA SER A 41 10.12 22.57 27.17
C SER A 41 10.01 23.71 26.14
N ALA A 42 10.14 23.36 24.86
CA ALA A 42 10.10 24.31 23.74
C ALA A 42 8.83 25.17 23.77
N ASN A 43 7.67 24.55 24.01
CA ASN A 43 6.39 25.23 24.16
C ASN A 43 6.39 26.29 25.27
N LEU A 44 6.92 25.98 26.46
CA LEU A 44 6.99 26.93 27.57
C LEU A 44 7.90 28.11 27.22
N ARG A 45 9.08 27.84 26.64
CA ARG A 45 10.00 28.89 26.18
C ARG A 45 9.38 29.79 25.12
N LEU A 46 8.71 29.21 24.12
CA LEU A 46 8.02 29.99 23.09
C LEU A 46 6.89 30.82 23.67
N THR A 47 6.11 30.26 24.60
CA THR A 47 5.00 30.98 25.24
C THR A 47 5.48 32.15 26.08
N GLU A 48 6.53 31.95 26.89
CA GLU A 48 7.16 33.01 27.68
C GLU A 48 7.76 34.08 26.75
N PHE A 49 8.49 33.65 25.72
CA PHE A 49 9.06 34.56 24.73
C PHE A 49 7.98 35.36 24.00
N GLN A 50 6.88 34.73 23.56
CA GLN A 50 5.79 35.41 22.87
C GLN A 50 5.04 36.39 23.79
N THR A 51 4.90 36.05 25.07
CA THR A 51 4.32 36.96 26.08
C THR A 51 5.21 38.18 26.22
N ARG A 52 6.52 37.98 26.40
CA ARG A 52 7.46 39.09 26.50
C ARG A 52 7.56 39.90 25.20
N ARG A 53 7.55 39.24 24.04
CA ARG A 53 7.50 39.88 22.72
C ARG A 53 6.25 40.76 22.59
N ARG A 54 5.07 40.28 22.97
CA ARG A 54 3.82 41.06 22.92
C ARG A 54 3.86 42.27 23.83
N GLU A 55 4.40 42.13 25.04
CA GLU A 55 4.64 43.27 25.94
C GLU A 55 5.53 44.31 25.25
N LEU A 56 6.70 43.91 24.76
CA LEU A 56 7.66 44.82 24.12
C LEU A 56 7.12 45.47 22.83
N LEU A 57 6.20 44.80 22.12
CA LEU A 57 5.51 45.32 20.94
C LEU A 57 4.25 46.15 21.27
N GLY A 58 3.80 46.17 22.53
CA GLY A 58 2.63 46.91 22.98
C GLY A 58 2.83 48.43 23.03
N GLU A 59 1.75 49.16 23.28
CA GLU A 59 1.74 50.64 23.29
C GLU A 59 2.31 51.25 24.59
N ASN A 60 2.34 50.47 25.68
CA ASN A 60 2.68 50.96 27.03
C ASN A 60 4.18 50.96 27.36
N HIS A 61 5.03 50.41 26.49
CA HIS A 61 6.48 50.49 26.73
C HIS A 61 7.03 51.74 26.06
N GLN A 62 7.85 52.49 26.81
CA GLN A 62 8.58 53.71 26.41
C GLN A 62 9.62 53.44 25.29
N GLN A 63 9.23 52.72 24.23
CA GLN A 63 10.09 52.23 23.15
C GLN A 63 10.11 53.14 21.92
N GLY A 64 9.44 54.29 21.98
CA GLY A 64 9.15 55.14 20.83
C GLY A 64 7.84 54.75 20.16
N TRP A 65 7.18 55.73 19.54
CA TRP A 65 5.89 55.58 18.91
C TRP A 65 5.99 54.76 17.61
N ASN A 66 4.97 53.95 17.30
CA ASN A 66 4.94 53.06 16.12
C ASN A 66 5.10 53.75 14.75
N TRP A 67 4.99 55.08 14.68
CA TRP A 67 5.01 55.84 13.43
C TRP A 67 6.38 56.45 13.07
N THR A 68 7.40 56.41 13.94
CA THR A 68 8.66 57.14 13.68
C THR A 68 9.43 56.68 12.44
N ALA A 69 9.29 55.41 12.01
CA ALA A 69 9.89 54.93 10.77
C ALA A 69 9.23 55.53 9.51
N ASN A 70 7.93 55.86 9.55
CA ASN A 70 7.18 56.39 8.42
C ASN A 70 7.37 57.91 8.22
N PHE A 71 8.02 58.60 9.16
CA PHE A 71 8.25 60.05 9.13
C PHE A 71 9.72 60.43 8.90
N ASN A 72 10.51 59.56 8.27
CA ASN A 72 11.90 59.88 7.88
C ASN A 72 12.00 61.20 7.07
N TRP A 73 10.99 61.50 6.25
CA TRP A 73 10.92 62.77 5.49
C TRP A 73 10.77 64.00 6.40
N LEU A 74 9.97 63.93 7.47
CA LEU A 74 9.74 65.02 8.41
C LEU A 74 10.99 65.28 9.25
N TRP A 75 11.69 64.22 9.68
CA TRP A 75 12.95 64.36 10.41
C TRP A 75 14.09 64.87 9.55
N ASN A 76 14.17 64.43 8.29
CA ASN A 76 15.11 64.99 7.32
C ASN A 76 14.80 66.47 7.05
N PHE A 77 13.52 66.85 6.91
CA PHE A 77 13.11 68.24 6.75
C PHE A 77 13.50 69.08 7.98
N LEU A 78 13.23 68.62 9.20
CA LEU A 78 13.62 69.30 10.43
C LEU A 78 15.14 69.42 10.57
N PHE A 79 15.92 68.41 10.16
CA PHE A 79 17.38 68.45 10.15
C PHE A 79 17.92 69.53 9.20
N VAL A 80 17.35 69.62 7.99
CA VAL A 80 17.73 70.64 7.00
C VAL A 80 17.34 72.05 7.47
N VAL A 81 16.14 72.23 8.02
CA VAL A 81 15.66 73.56 8.47
C VAL A 81 16.37 74.06 9.74
N SER A 82 16.88 73.15 10.57
CA SER A 82 17.56 73.50 11.83
C SER A 82 19.08 73.64 11.74
N PHE A 83 19.65 73.74 10.52
CA PHE A 83 21.10 73.91 10.29
C PHE A 83 21.97 72.90 11.08
N GLY A 84 21.52 71.65 11.21
CA GLY A 84 22.28 70.59 11.86
C GLY A 84 22.40 70.69 13.40
N LEU A 85 21.65 71.60 14.05
CA LEU A 85 21.64 71.71 15.53
C LEU A 85 20.95 70.51 16.19
N PHE A 86 19.96 69.91 15.53
CA PHE A 86 19.43 68.61 15.95
C PHE A 86 20.26 67.50 15.31
N LYS A 87 21.14 66.85 16.09
CA LYS A 87 21.79 65.62 15.65
C LYS A 87 20.72 64.62 15.21
N THR A 88 20.86 64.11 13.97
CA THR A 88 20.19 62.95 13.36
C THR A 88 19.27 62.18 14.31
N ASN A 89 17.96 62.21 14.02
CA ASN A 89 16.89 61.34 14.54
C ASN A 89 17.26 60.52 15.80
N LEU A 90 17.14 61.12 16.99
CA LEU A 90 17.38 60.46 18.29
C LEU A 90 16.40 59.29 18.56
N GLN A 91 15.41 59.08 17.70
CA GLN A 91 14.38 58.06 17.83
C GLN A 91 14.16 57.29 16.53
N THR A 92 15.23 56.77 15.89
CA THR A 92 15.05 55.50 15.16
C THR A 92 14.39 54.53 16.12
N GLY A 93 13.19 54.05 15.77
CA GLY A 93 12.52 52.99 16.53
C GLY A 93 13.52 51.90 16.86
N SER A 94 13.42 51.32 18.05
CA SER A 94 14.36 50.30 18.50
C SER A 94 14.53 49.22 17.42
N ARG A 95 15.73 49.05 16.85
CA ARG A 95 16.03 47.95 15.88
C ARG A 95 15.60 46.58 16.42
N LEU A 96 15.61 46.42 17.74
CA LEU A 96 15.08 45.24 18.42
C LEU A 96 13.56 45.10 18.26
N ARG A 97 12.79 46.20 18.30
CA ARG A 97 11.32 46.19 18.08
C ARG A 97 10.99 45.80 16.64
N GLU A 98 11.73 46.33 15.67
CA GLU A 98 11.62 45.96 14.26
C GLU A 98 11.94 44.47 14.04
N ALA A 99 13.05 43.99 14.61
CA ALA A 99 13.40 42.57 14.56
C ALA A 99 12.35 41.66 15.23
N LEU A 100 11.70 42.11 16.30
CA LEU A 100 10.62 41.39 16.96
C LEU A 100 9.29 41.43 16.20
N PHE A 101 9.09 42.41 15.31
CA PHE A 101 7.84 42.53 14.56
C PHE A 101 7.66 41.34 13.61
N ASP A 102 8.67 41.05 12.79
CA ASP A 102 8.59 39.94 11.84
C ASP A 102 8.98 38.61 12.48
N THR A 103 8.08 37.63 12.46
CA THR A 103 8.40 36.27 12.90
C THR A 103 9.36 35.62 11.89
N PRO A 104 10.54 35.11 12.31
CA PRO A 104 11.44 34.41 11.42
C PRO A 104 10.78 33.09 10.95
N LYS A 105 11.01 32.73 9.69
CA LYS A 105 10.55 31.45 9.14
C LYS A 105 11.63 30.40 9.48
N PRO A 106 11.33 29.38 10.29
CA PRO A 106 12.26 28.29 10.50
C PRO A 106 12.46 27.53 9.18
N ASP A 107 13.69 27.07 8.93
CA ASP A 107 13.91 26.09 7.88
C ASP A 107 13.26 24.78 8.34
N THR A 108 12.29 24.28 7.57
CA THR A 108 11.58 22.99 7.76
C THR A 108 11.73 22.04 6.58
N GLN A 109 12.65 22.29 5.65
CA GLN A 109 12.81 21.48 4.45
C GLN A 109 13.42 20.12 4.76
N VAL A 110 12.79 19.05 4.28
CA VAL A 110 13.39 17.71 4.34
C VAL A 110 14.62 17.67 3.43
N LEU A 111 15.68 16.99 3.86
CA LEU A 111 16.88 16.78 3.05
C LEU A 111 16.53 16.00 1.77
N THR A 112 16.86 16.58 0.61
CA THR A 112 16.56 15.99 -0.71
C THR A 112 17.80 15.46 -1.43
N GLN A 113 18.99 15.92 -1.06
CA GLN A 113 20.27 15.48 -1.62
C GLN A 113 21.09 14.77 -0.55
N PHE A 114 21.46 13.53 -0.83
CA PHE A 114 22.33 12.72 0.01
C PHE A 114 23.63 12.51 -0.76
N GLU A 115 24.67 13.27 -0.44
CA GLU A 115 26.01 12.97 -0.95
C GLU A 115 26.48 11.67 -0.28
N GLU A 116 26.71 10.62 -1.08
CA GLU A 116 27.15 9.31 -0.59
C GLU A 116 28.60 9.30 -0.08
N THR A 117 29.35 10.39 -0.29
CA THR A 117 30.70 10.52 0.22
C THR A 117 30.66 10.91 1.70
N ALA A 118 30.81 9.90 2.57
CA ALA A 118 31.12 10.08 3.98
C ALA A 118 32.48 10.79 4.10
N SER A 119 32.47 12.12 4.09
CA SER A 119 33.61 12.89 4.57
C SER A 119 33.78 12.60 6.07
N SER A 120 35.02 12.42 6.52
CA SER A 120 35.38 12.18 7.93
C SER A 120 35.03 13.41 8.79
N LEU A 121 33.75 13.57 9.09
CA LEU A 121 33.21 14.68 9.85
C LEU A 121 32.72 14.12 11.20
N SER A 122 33.32 14.62 12.28
CA SER A 122 32.93 14.28 13.64
C SER A 122 32.63 15.56 14.41
N LEU A 123 31.35 15.79 14.70
CA LEU A 123 30.87 16.97 15.42
C LEU A 123 30.72 16.66 16.91
N ASN A 124 31.15 17.57 17.78
CA ASN A 124 30.81 17.50 19.20
C ASN A 124 29.30 17.77 19.42
N GLU A 125 28.77 17.60 20.64
CA GLU A 125 27.33 17.75 20.91
C GLU A 125 26.81 19.14 20.55
N LYS A 126 27.56 20.20 20.87
CA LYS A 126 27.15 21.58 20.60
C LYS A 126 27.17 21.91 19.11
N GLU A 127 28.21 21.47 18.40
CA GLU A 127 28.33 21.62 16.95
C GLU A 127 27.23 20.85 16.21
N PHE A 128 26.88 19.66 16.71
CA PHE A 128 25.79 18.86 16.15
C PHE A 128 24.44 19.55 16.37
N GLU A 129 24.15 20.01 17.58
CA GLU A 129 22.92 20.75 17.86
C GLU A 129 22.80 22.02 17.00
N GLU A 130 23.89 22.75 16.80
CA GLU A 130 23.89 23.91 15.91
C GLU A 130 23.67 23.49 14.45
N ALA A 131 24.32 22.42 13.99
CA ALA A 131 24.16 21.88 12.64
C ALA A 131 22.73 21.37 12.38
N LEU A 132 22.04 20.78 13.36
CA LEU A 132 20.64 20.31 13.22
C LEU A 132 19.70 21.39 12.67
N PHE A 133 19.93 22.65 13.03
CA PHE A 133 19.07 23.77 12.63
C PHE A 133 19.69 24.68 11.57
N SER A 134 21.02 24.76 11.50
CA SER A 134 21.73 25.68 10.59
C SER A 134 22.28 25.02 9.33
N ASN A 135 22.70 23.76 9.42
CA ASN A 135 23.23 22.97 8.30
C ASN A 135 22.90 21.47 8.46
N PRO A 136 21.64 21.06 8.21
CA PRO A 136 21.19 19.71 8.49
C PRO A 136 21.93 18.64 7.68
N SER A 137 22.47 18.99 6.50
CA SER A 137 23.32 18.09 5.71
C SER A 137 24.60 17.72 6.46
N GLN A 138 25.22 18.68 7.13
CA GLN A 138 26.42 18.47 7.95
C GLN A 138 26.10 17.63 9.21
N ALA A 139 24.96 17.88 9.86
CA ALA A 139 24.50 17.04 10.96
C ALA A 139 24.26 15.59 10.50
N PHE A 140 23.64 15.41 9.33
CA PHE A 140 23.41 14.09 8.77
C PHE A 140 24.73 13.37 8.41
N GLN A 141 25.70 14.05 7.80
CA GLN A 141 27.02 13.48 7.51
C GLN A 141 27.73 12.96 8.78
N ASP A 142 27.64 13.68 9.90
CA ASP A 142 28.15 13.19 11.20
C ASP A 142 27.44 11.89 11.64
N VAL A 143 26.11 11.82 11.53
CA VAL A 143 25.36 10.58 11.83
C VAL A 143 25.81 9.45 10.90
N GLN A 144 25.93 9.71 9.60
CA GLN A 144 26.35 8.70 8.62
C GLN A 144 27.73 8.14 8.96
N PHE A 145 28.71 9.01 9.21
CA PHE A 145 30.07 8.64 9.59
C PHE A 145 30.07 7.80 10.86
N ARG A 146 29.36 8.24 11.91
CA ARG A 146 29.30 7.51 13.19
C ARG A 146 28.62 6.15 13.07
N VAL A 147 27.55 6.03 12.27
CA VAL A 147 26.90 4.74 12.01
C VAL A 147 27.83 3.77 11.27
N GLN A 148 28.66 4.28 10.36
CA GLN A 148 29.65 3.46 9.64
C GLN A 148 30.80 2.98 10.54
N GLU A 149 31.26 3.83 11.46
CA GLU A 149 32.31 3.49 12.42
C GLU A 149 31.82 2.61 13.58
N LEU A 150 30.50 2.55 13.80
CA LEU A 150 29.90 1.79 14.90
C LEU A 150 30.07 0.29 14.70
N LYS A 151 30.53 -0.39 15.74
CA LYS A 151 30.70 -1.85 15.77
C LYS A 151 29.82 -2.48 16.83
N ILE A 152 29.61 -3.79 16.71
CA ILE A 152 28.79 -4.58 17.66
C ILE A 152 29.38 -4.50 19.09
N ASP A 153 30.71 -4.43 19.20
CA ASP A 153 31.48 -4.35 20.45
C ASP A 153 31.71 -2.91 20.96
N SER A 154 31.24 -1.89 20.25
CA SER A 154 31.26 -0.49 20.72
C SER A 154 30.57 -0.35 22.07
N SER A 155 31.01 0.62 22.87
CA SER A 155 30.42 0.86 24.19
C SER A 155 28.96 1.28 24.09
N SER A 156 28.14 0.96 25.10
CA SER A 156 26.73 1.36 25.11
C SER A 156 26.57 2.89 25.08
N GLU A 157 27.50 3.65 25.66
CA GLU A 157 27.52 5.12 25.55
C GLU A 157 27.68 5.60 24.11
N GLN A 158 28.62 5.01 23.35
CA GLN A 158 28.80 5.32 21.94
C GLN A 158 27.55 4.97 21.13
N LYS A 159 26.97 3.79 21.37
CA LYS A 159 25.74 3.37 20.69
C LYS A 159 24.59 4.33 20.97
N ILE A 160 24.39 4.71 22.23
CA ILE A 160 23.33 5.65 22.64
C ILE A 160 23.56 7.04 22.06
N ASP A 161 24.80 7.54 21.97
CA ASP A 161 25.11 8.82 21.30
C ASP A 161 24.64 8.80 19.84
N VAL A 162 24.99 7.76 19.07
CA VAL A 162 24.60 7.65 17.66
C VAL A 162 23.08 7.52 17.51
N ILE A 163 22.43 6.72 18.36
CA ILE A 163 20.96 6.57 18.38
C ILE A 163 20.29 7.91 18.66
N THR A 164 20.77 8.66 19.65
CA THR A 164 20.21 9.95 20.05
C THR A 164 20.34 10.98 18.93
N ARG A 165 21.48 10.99 18.23
CA ARG A 165 21.71 11.88 17.07
C ARG A 165 20.80 11.55 15.89
N LEU A 166 20.60 10.26 15.56
CA LEU A 166 19.67 9.86 14.51
C LEU A 166 18.23 10.27 14.84
N GLU A 167 17.80 10.05 16.08
CA GLU A 167 16.49 10.49 16.57
C GLU A 167 16.35 12.03 16.52
N ALA A 168 17.40 12.77 16.87
CA ALA A 168 17.37 14.22 16.87
C ALA A 168 17.20 14.82 15.46
N ILE A 169 17.73 14.18 14.41
CA ILE A 169 17.60 14.63 13.01
C ILE A 169 16.41 14.02 12.26
N LYS A 170 15.68 13.08 12.86
CA LYS A 170 14.60 12.28 12.25
C LYS A 170 13.66 13.06 11.33
N LEU A 171 13.12 14.18 11.79
CA LEU A 171 12.13 14.98 11.05
C LEU A 171 12.74 15.79 9.88
N ARG A 172 14.07 15.82 9.73
CA ARG A 172 14.76 16.35 8.56
C ARG A 172 15.06 15.29 7.51
N LEU A 173 14.85 14.02 7.83
CA LEU A 173 15.12 12.89 6.94
C LEU A 173 13.84 12.38 6.29
N PRO A 174 13.88 12.01 4.99
CA PRO A 174 12.86 11.14 4.42
C PRO A 174 12.75 9.86 5.24
N SER A 175 11.52 9.36 5.40
CA SER A 175 11.23 8.16 6.21
C SER A 175 12.02 6.93 5.74
N GLN A 176 12.29 6.81 4.45
CA GLN A 176 13.08 5.72 3.87
C GLN A 176 14.55 5.78 4.28
N VAL A 177 15.14 6.98 4.23
CA VAL A 177 16.52 7.20 4.67
C VAL A 177 16.62 6.89 6.15
N TYR A 178 15.73 7.45 6.97
CA TYR A 178 15.66 7.16 8.40
C TYR A 178 15.56 5.66 8.69
N HIS A 179 14.65 4.95 8.01
CA HIS A 179 14.48 3.50 8.13
C HIS A 179 15.80 2.74 7.86
N SER A 180 16.52 3.10 6.79
CA SER A 180 17.76 2.42 6.43
C SER A 180 18.84 2.52 7.51
N TYR A 181 19.01 3.71 8.14
CA TYR A 181 19.97 3.92 9.21
C TYR A 181 19.50 3.31 10.52
N LEU A 182 18.21 3.42 10.84
CA LEU A 182 17.64 2.83 12.04
C LEU A 182 17.75 1.31 12.01
N LYS A 183 17.47 0.66 10.87
CA LYS A 183 17.64 -0.78 10.69
C LYS A 183 19.10 -1.22 10.90
N LYS A 184 20.07 -0.45 10.41
CA LYS A 184 21.50 -0.69 10.66
C LYS A 184 21.83 -0.58 12.16
N LEU A 185 21.29 0.43 12.84
CA LEU A 185 21.48 0.59 14.28
C LEU A 185 20.85 -0.56 15.08
N PHE A 186 19.64 -1.02 14.72
CA PHE A 186 19.06 -2.21 15.35
C PHE A 186 19.91 -3.46 15.12
N ALA A 187 20.58 -3.60 13.97
CA ALA A 187 21.50 -4.72 13.74
C ALA A 187 22.78 -4.64 14.60
N LEU A 188 23.31 -3.44 14.85
CA LEU A 188 24.57 -3.22 15.58
C LEU A 188 24.40 -3.04 17.10
N ALA A 189 23.24 -2.53 17.52
CA ALA A 189 22.95 -2.04 18.87
C ALA A 189 21.48 -2.29 19.27
N SER A 190 20.97 -3.49 18.97
CA SER A 190 19.56 -3.83 19.21
C SER A 190 19.08 -3.60 20.65
N PRO A 191 19.83 -3.98 21.72
CA PRO A 191 19.40 -3.73 23.10
C PRO A 191 19.25 -2.24 23.43
N GLU A 192 20.22 -1.44 23.01
CA GLU A 192 20.22 0.01 23.21
C GLU A 192 19.11 0.68 22.41
N CYS A 193 18.91 0.28 21.14
CA CYS A 193 17.81 0.78 20.32
C CYS A 193 16.46 0.44 20.94
N LEU A 194 16.26 -0.82 21.34
CA LEU A 194 15.02 -1.28 21.94
C LEU A 194 14.69 -0.51 23.22
N THR A 195 15.68 -0.35 24.11
CA THR A 195 15.51 0.42 25.35
C THR A 195 15.20 1.88 25.04
N PHE A 196 15.98 2.52 24.18
CA PHE A 196 15.82 3.93 23.85
C PHE A 196 14.47 4.23 23.20
N TYR A 197 14.11 3.55 22.11
CA TYR A 197 12.87 3.83 21.39
C TYR A 197 11.62 3.39 22.17
N TYR A 198 11.71 2.37 23.03
CA TYR A 198 10.60 2.04 23.93
C TYR A 198 10.33 3.13 24.98
N THR A 199 11.36 3.85 25.45
CA THR A 199 11.14 5.00 26.36
C THR A 199 10.49 6.20 25.67
N LEU A 200 10.64 6.32 24.35
CA LEU A 200 10.02 7.35 23.52
C LEU A 200 8.62 6.97 23.03
N TYR A 201 8.25 5.69 23.14
CA TYR A 201 7.00 5.15 22.63
C TYR A 201 5.78 5.87 23.22
N ASN A 202 4.93 6.40 22.33
CA ASN A 202 3.66 7.01 22.69
C ASN A 202 2.49 6.06 22.38
N LYS A 203 1.74 5.69 23.42
CA LYS A 203 0.63 4.72 23.33
C LYS A 203 -0.65 5.30 22.71
N ASN A 204 -0.82 6.61 22.72
CA ASN A 204 -2.14 7.24 22.55
C ASN A 204 -2.39 7.83 21.17
N ASP A 205 -1.35 7.97 20.34
CA ASP A 205 -1.44 8.66 19.05
C ASP A 205 -1.33 7.68 17.88
N SER A 206 -1.92 8.07 16.74
CA SER A 206 -1.70 7.38 15.49
C SER A 206 -0.26 7.61 15.04
N PRO A 207 0.53 6.55 14.76
CA PRO A 207 1.93 6.73 14.41
C PRO A 207 2.09 7.50 13.11
N THR A 208 3.01 8.46 13.11
CA THR A 208 3.61 9.02 11.91
C THR A 208 4.39 7.93 11.14
N GLN A 209 4.82 8.23 9.91
CA GLN A 209 5.64 7.29 9.12
C GLN A 209 6.90 6.82 9.87
N HIS A 210 7.62 7.75 10.51
CA HIS A 210 8.83 7.43 11.26
C HIS A 210 8.53 6.61 12.52
N GLU A 211 7.48 6.97 13.27
CA GLU A 211 7.06 6.21 14.45
C GLU A 211 6.59 4.80 14.09
N PHE A 212 5.90 4.62 12.94
CA PHE A 212 5.53 3.29 12.48
C PHE A 212 6.77 2.41 12.20
N ILE A 213 7.80 2.97 11.57
CA ILE A 213 9.08 2.27 11.36
C ILE A 213 9.71 1.89 12.72
N GLU A 214 9.73 2.82 13.67
CA GLU A 214 10.24 2.56 15.03
C GLU A 214 9.46 1.42 15.70
N TYR A 215 8.13 1.47 15.67
CA TYR A 215 7.27 0.46 16.30
C TYR A 215 7.44 -0.91 15.67
N TYR A 216 7.62 -0.95 14.35
CA TYR A 216 7.92 -2.16 13.62
C TYR A 216 9.26 -2.78 14.04
N LEU A 217 10.33 -1.98 14.11
CA LEU A 217 11.66 -2.47 14.51
C LEU A 217 11.74 -2.85 16.00
N ILE A 218 11.01 -2.13 16.87
CA ILE A 218 10.81 -2.53 18.27
C ILE A 218 10.11 -3.89 18.32
N ALA A 219 9.01 -4.08 17.58
CA ALA A 219 8.26 -5.34 17.57
C ALA A 219 9.12 -6.52 17.08
N ASP A 220 9.86 -6.33 15.98
CA ASP A 220 10.80 -7.31 15.46
C ASP A 220 11.87 -7.70 16.51
N ALA A 221 12.47 -6.71 17.16
CA ALA A 221 13.45 -6.95 18.22
C ALA A 221 12.84 -7.69 19.44
N LEU A 222 11.65 -7.30 19.88
CA LEU A 222 10.95 -7.97 20.99
C LEU A 222 10.69 -9.44 20.68
N ILE A 223 10.21 -9.75 19.47
CA ILE A 223 9.94 -11.13 19.05
C ILE A 223 11.25 -11.93 19.00
N LYS A 224 12.32 -11.37 18.43
CA LYS A 224 13.64 -12.03 18.39
C LYS A 224 14.18 -12.36 19.78
N TYR A 225 14.15 -11.40 20.70
CA TYR A 225 14.68 -11.56 22.05
C TYR A 225 13.84 -12.47 22.94
N PHE A 226 12.51 -12.35 22.89
CA PHE A 226 11.65 -12.97 23.89
C PHE A 226 10.90 -14.19 23.39
N VAL A 227 10.71 -14.34 22.08
CA VAL A 227 9.96 -15.46 21.48
C VAL A 227 10.90 -16.41 20.76
N SER A 228 11.94 -15.87 20.12
CA SER A 228 13.02 -16.61 19.46
C SER A 228 12.51 -17.65 18.44
N PRO A 229 11.82 -17.21 17.37
CA PRO A 229 11.17 -18.09 16.37
C PRO A 229 12.10 -19.12 15.73
N ASN A 230 13.39 -18.80 15.60
CA ASN A 230 14.37 -19.63 14.89
C ASN A 230 15.02 -20.71 15.78
N LYS A 231 14.57 -20.86 17.04
CA LYS A 231 15.13 -21.86 17.95
C LYS A 231 14.74 -23.27 17.48
N VAL A 232 15.75 -24.11 17.25
CA VAL A 232 15.55 -25.52 16.88
C VAL A 232 14.83 -26.24 18.02
N ILE A 233 13.63 -26.75 17.74
CA ILE A 233 12.84 -27.53 18.70
C ILE A 233 13.39 -28.96 18.71
N THR A 234 13.76 -29.43 19.88
CA THR A 234 14.27 -30.81 20.01
C THR A 234 13.10 -31.79 20.05
N ALA A 235 13.30 -33.03 19.55
CA ALA A 235 12.26 -34.06 19.53
C ALA A 235 11.69 -34.47 20.93
N LYS A 236 12.23 -33.90 22.02
CA LYS A 236 11.77 -34.13 23.39
C LYS A 236 10.79 -33.07 23.89
N GLU A 237 10.65 -31.93 23.20
CA GLU A 237 9.73 -30.85 23.56
C GLU A 237 8.35 -31.15 22.95
N THR A 238 7.35 -31.40 23.79
CA THR A 238 5.99 -31.79 23.37
C THR A 238 5.09 -30.61 22.98
N THR A 239 5.60 -29.38 23.07
CA THR A 239 4.87 -28.15 22.72
C THR A 239 5.84 -27.14 22.13
N HIS A 240 5.39 -26.37 21.15
CA HIS A 240 6.18 -25.32 20.53
C HIS A 240 6.53 -24.22 21.56
N PRO A 241 7.80 -24.07 21.99
CA PRO A 241 8.19 -23.19 23.09
C PRO A 241 7.92 -21.70 22.81
N TYR A 242 7.80 -21.31 21.54
CA TYR A 242 7.47 -19.94 21.14
C TYR A 242 5.99 -19.58 21.36
N ILE A 243 5.05 -20.54 21.44
CA ILE A 243 3.62 -20.24 21.66
C ILE A 243 3.41 -19.63 23.05
N PHE A 244 4.00 -20.27 24.07
CA PHE A 244 3.95 -19.77 25.45
C PHE A 244 4.69 -18.44 25.58
N ALA A 245 5.87 -18.32 24.99
CA ALA A 245 6.63 -17.07 24.98
C ALA A 245 5.86 -15.91 24.32
N ALA A 246 5.13 -16.19 23.23
CA ALA A 246 4.27 -15.23 22.56
C ALA A 246 3.09 -14.80 23.45
N GLN A 247 2.43 -15.75 24.13
CA GLN A 247 1.35 -15.45 25.08
C GLN A 247 1.86 -14.59 26.25
N GLU A 248 3.02 -14.91 26.82
CA GLU A 248 3.66 -14.13 27.88
C GLU A 248 3.97 -12.70 27.43
N LEU A 249 4.53 -12.54 26.24
CA LEU A 249 4.83 -11.22 25.66
C LEU A 249 3.55 -10.38 25.48
N ILE A 250 2.47 -10.98 24.94
CA ILE A 250 1.18 -10.30 24.79
C ILE A 250 0.59 -9.89 26.14
N ILE A 251 0.69 -10.75 27.16
CA ILE A 251 0.23 -10.43 28.52
C ILE A 251 1.03 -9.25 29.09
N ILE A 252 2.36 -9.25 28.96
CA ILE A 252 3.23 -8.16 29.44
C ILE A 252 2.91 -6.84 28.73
N LEU A 253 2.71 -6.86 27.41
CA LEU A 253 2.34 -5.67 26.64
C LEU A 253 0.92 -5.16 26.97
N SER A 254 -0.02 -6.08 27.18
CA SER A 254 -1.40 -5.74 27.57
C SER A 254 -1.47 -5.16 28.99
N ALA A 255 -0.49 -5.48 29.83
CA ALA A 255 -0.41 -5.00 31.21
C ALA A 255 0.18 -3.59 31.36
N SER A 256 0.20 -2.80 30.29
CA SER A 256 0.88 -1.51 30.29
C SER A 256 0.15 -0.39 31.07
N ASP A 257 -1.09 -0.62 31.49
CA ASP A 257 -1.93 0.28 32.30
C ASP A 257 -1.95 -0.04 33.80
N PHE A 258 -1.40 -1.19 34.21
CA PHE A 258 -1.16 -1.46 35.62
C PHE A 258 -0.04 -0.52 36.06
N ASN A 259 -0.03 0.02 37.29
CA ASN A 259 0.97 0.99 37.81
C ASN A 259 2.42 0.46 37.89
N VAL A 260 2.75 -0.52 37.07
CA VAL A 260 3.97 -1.28 36.94
C VAL A 260 4.38 -1.12 35.49
N LYS A 261 5.67 -0.92 35.24
CA LYS A 261 6.21 -0.84 33.88
C LYS A 261 6.93 -2.15 33.55
N PRO A 262 6.21 -3.27 33.31
CA PRO A 262 6.81 -4.59 33.22
C PRO A 262 7.79 -4.70 32.05
N MET A 263 7.49 -4.03 30.93
CA MET A 263 8.40 -4.00 29.80
C MET A 263 9.71 -3.26 30.12
N GLU A 264 9.68 -2.13 30.85
CA GLU A 264 10.93 -1.45 31.25
C GLU A 264 11.81 -2.35 32.14
N LYS A 265 11.20 -3.11 33.07
CA LYS A 265 11.92 -4.12 33.86
C LYS A 265 12.56 -5.19 32.97
N LEU A 266 11.82 -5.66 31.97
CA LEU A 266 12.27 -6.68 31.04
C LEU A 266 13.42 -6.17 30.16
N LEU A 267 13.33 -4.94 29.66
CA LEU A 267 14.37 -4.32 28.82
C LEU A 267 15.66 -4.01 29.59
N PHE A 268 15.56 -3.54 30.85
CA PHE A 268 16.72 -3.37 31.72
C PHE A 268 17.52 -4.67 31.87
N SER A 269 16.82 -5.79 31.78
CA SER A 269 17.40 -7.11 31.95
C SER A 269 18.23 -7.60 30.73
N ILE A 270 17.95 -7.08 29.52
CA ILE A 270 18.68 -7.35 28.26
C ILE A 270 20.05 -6.65 28.28
N GLY A 271 20.09 -5.38 28.70
CA GLY A 271 21.33 -4.57 28.68
C GLY A 271 22.46 -5.09 29.57
N LEU A 272 22.16 -5.99 30.51
CA LEU A 272 23.12 -6.50 31.51
C LEU A 272 23.69 -7.89 31.20
N ASN A 273 23.04 -8.71 30.36
CA ASN A 273 23.41 -10.13 30.23
C ASN A 273 23.66 -10.55 28.78
N LYS A 274 24.89 -11.00 28.50
CA LYS A 274 25.30 -11.61 27.21
C LYS A 274 24.95 -13.11 27.08
N GLN A 275 24.23 -13.70 28.05
CA GLN A 275 23.92 -15.14 28.07
C GLN A 275 22.43 -15.41 27.86
N GLU A 276 22.09 -16.17 26.83
CA GLU A 276 20.71 -16.50 26.39
C GLU A 276 19.84 -17.13 27.49
N ASN A 277 20.41 -18.04 28.30
CA ASN A 277 19.66 -18.72 29.38
C ASN A 277 19.11 -17.75 30.43
N SER A 278 19.78 -16.63 30.66
CA SER A 278 19.33 -15.64 31.65
C SER A 278 18.10 -14.84 31.20
N CYS A 279 17.85 -14.75 29.88
CA CYS A 279 16.72 -13.98 29.35
C CYS A 279 15.38 -14.70 29.60
N TYR A 280 15.37 -16.04 29.55
CA TYR A 280 14.19 -16.85 29.83
C TYR A 280 13.72 -16.70 31.28
N GLU A 281 14.63 -16.92 32.25
CA GLU A 281 14.30 -16.85 33.69
C GLU A 281 13.78 -15.46 34.09
N LYS A 282 14.38 -14.40 33.53
CA LYS A 282 13.96 -13.01 33.75
C LYS A 282 12.59 -12.73 33.14
N ARG A 283 12.31 -13.21 31.93
CA ARG A 283 11.00 -13.08 31.28
C ARG A 283 9.93 -13.78 32.10
N GLU A 284 10.17 -15.02 32.51
CA GLU A 284 9.25 -15.81 33.33
C GLU A 284 8.97 -15.11 34.67
N THR A 285 10.00 -14.58 35.33
CA THR A 285 9.85 -13.82 36.58
C THR A 285 8.94 -12.59 36.38
N VAL A 286 9.18 -11.79 35.35
CA VAL A 286 8.34 -10.61 35.04
C VAL A 286 6.92 -11.04 34.68
N TYR A 287 6.77 -12.12 33.91
CA TYR A 287 5.46 -12.68 33.58
C TYR A 287 4.68 -13.09 34.84
N LEU A 288 5.30 -13.82 35.77
CA LEU A 288 4.64 -14.27 37.01
C LEU A 288 4.19 -13.07 37.85
N GLU A 289 5.00 -12.03 37.99
CA GLU A 289 4.61 -10.79 38.67
C GLU A 289 3.38 -10.10 38.01
N VAL A 290 3.33 -10.10 36.67
CA VAL A 290 2.21 -9.53 35.92
C VAL A 290 0.97 -10.40 36.05
N LYS A 291 1.14 -11.73 35.95
CA LYS A 291 0.08 -12.72 36.10
C LYS A 291 -0.64 -12.56 37.43
N GLU A 292 0.08 -12.48 38.54
CA GLU A 292 -0.53 -12.31 39.87
C GLU A 292 -1.42 -11.07 39.96
N LYS A 293 -1.00 -9.95 39.37
CA LYS A 293 -1.77 -8.71 39.34
C LYS A 293 -3.02 -8.82 38.48
N ILE A 294 -2.91 -9.49 37.33
CA ILE A 294 -4.06 -9.78 36.49
C ILE A 294 -5.05 -10.68 37.22
N LEU A 295 -4.59 -11.72 37.90
CA LEU A 295 -5.46 -12.62 38.65
C LEU A 295 -6.17 -11.92 39.81
N ALA A 296 -5.49 -11.01 40.53
CA ALA A 296 -6.13 -10.17 41.53
C ALA A 296 -7.25 -9.30 40.92
N LEU A 297 -6.99 -8.65 39.79
CA LEU A 297 -7.98 -7.85 39.06
C LEU A 297 -9.17 -8.72 38.58
N LEU A 298 -8.90 -9.90 38.03
CA LEU A 298 -9.93 -10.80 37.51
C LEU A 298 -10.80 -11.37 38.63
N ALA A 299 -10.22 -11.69 39.78
CA ALA A 299 -10.96 -12.14 40.96
C ALA A 299 -11.98 -11.09 41.45
N GLU A 300 -11.71 -9.80 41.25
CA GLU A 300 -12.64 -8.71 41.58
C GLU A 300 -13.74 -8.52 40.52
N ARG A 301 -13.47 -8.88 39.25
CA ARG A 301 -14.37 -8.61 38.11
C ARG A 301 -15.22 -9.80 37.68
N ILE A 302 -14.78 -11.01 37.97
CA ILE A 302 -15.46 -12.26 37.60
C ILE A 302 -16.29 -12.76 38.78
N GLU A 303 -17.47 -13.30 38.50
CA GLU A 303 -18.30 -13.94 39.52
C GLU A 303 -17.54 -15.09 40.21
N SER A 304 -17.56 -15.14 41.54
CA SER A 304 -16.72 -16.04 42.35
C SER A 304 -16.86 -17.54 42.03
N HIS A 305 -18.00 -17.98 41.49
CA HIS A 305 -18.22 -19.37 41.09
C HIS A 305 -17.61 -19.70 39.70
N ARG A 306 -17.30 -18.70 38.88
CA ARG A 306 -16.63 -18.84 37.58
C ARG A 306 -15.12 -18.70 37.69
N PHE A 307 -14.63 -17.95 38.67
CA PHE A 307 -13.20 -17.77 38.90
C PHE A 307 -12.62 -18.94 39.71
N LYS A 308 -11.90 -19.84 39.04
CA LYS A 308 -11.16 -20.94 39.68
C LYS A 308 -9.68 -20.76 39.44
N TRP A 309 -8.91 -20.61 40.51
CA TRP A 309 -7.44 -20.44 40.46
C TRP A 309 -6.73 -21.52 39.62
N THR A 310 -7.24 -22.76 39.64
CA THR A 310 -6.69 -23.89 38.88
C THR A 310 -6.78 -23.73 37.36
N ASP A 311 -7.74 -22.95 36.87
CA ASP A 311 -7.98 -22.77 35.42
C ASP A 311 -6.91 -21.86 34.79
N TYR A 312 -6.28 -21.01 35.61
CA TYR A 312 -5.23 -20.06 35.22
C TYR A 312 -3.82 -20.66 35.23
N ASN A 313 -3.70 -21.99 35.26
CA ASN A 313 -2.43 -22.68 35.05
C ASN A 313 -1.91 -22.52 33.62
N THR A 314 -2.80 -22.20 32.66
CA THR A 314 -2.42 -21.93 31.26
C THR A 314 -2.42 -20.43 30.96
N GLN A 315 -1.41 -19.96 30.23
CA GLN A 315 -1.26 -18.56 29.82
C GLN A 315 -2.45 -18.11 28.94
N ILE A 316 -2.99 -19.00 28.11
CA ILE A 316 -4.12 -18.68 27.21
C ILE A 316 -5.38 -18.29 28.01
N LYS A 317 -5.68 -18.98 29.11
CA LYS A 317 -6.84 -18.63 29.94
C LYS A 317 -6.69 -17.27 30.61
N VAL A 318 -5.45 -16.94 31.03
CA VAL A 318 -5.13 -15.62 31.60
C VAL A 318 -5.39 -14.51 30.58
N VAL A 319 -4.94 -14.68 29.33
CA VAL A 319 -5.12 -13.65 28.30
C VAL A 319 -6.57 -13.54 27.82
N GLU A 320 -7.30 -14.66 27.71
CA GLU A 320 -8.71 -14.65 27.35
C GLU A 320 -9.56 -13.87 28.34
N ASP A 321 -9.44 -14.20 29.63
CA ASP A 321 -10.23 -13.54 30.68
C ASP A 321 -9.77 -12.08 30.89
N LEU A 322 -8.48 -11.77 30.69
CA LEU A 322 -8.00 -10.38 30.66
C LEU A 322 -8.76 -9.57 29.60
N TYR A 323 -8.88 -10.07 28.37
CA TYR A 323 -9.56 -9.33 27.31
C TYR A 323 -11.08 -9.31 27.47
N GLU A 324 -11.67 -10.36 28.04
CA GLU A 324 -13.12 -10.43 28.27
C GLU A 324 -13.58 -9.49 29.41
N TYR A 325 -12.89 -9.53 30.55
CA TYR A 325 -13.32 -8.87 31.79
C TYR A 325 -12.52 -7.61 32.13
N ALA A 326 -11.22 -7.56 31.81
CA ALA A 326 -10.40 -6.37 32.04
C ALA A 326 -10.48 -5.35 30.91
N LYS A 327 -10.54 -5.83 29.66
CA LYS A 327 -10.58 -5.06 28.40
C LYS A 327 -9.43 -4.04 28.32
N PRO A 328 -8.18 -4.49 28.27
CA PRO A 328 -7.03 -3.60 28.17
C PRO A 328 -7.13 -2.74 26.89
N LYS A 329 -6.64 -1.50 26.96
CA LYS A 329 -6.62 -0.62 25.78
C LYS A 329 -5.63 -1.16 24.76
N SER A 330 -6.10 -1.31 23.52
CA SER A 330 -5.21 -1.61 22.40
C SER A 330 -4.33 -0.39 22.09
N HIS A 331 -3.08 -0.64 21.69
CA HIS A 331 -2.11 0.39 21.32
C HIS A 331 -1.26 -0.08 20.13
N PRO A 332 -0.66 0.83 19.33
CA PRO A 332 -0.01 0.47 18.07
C PRO A 332 1.04 -0.65 18.18
N LEU A 333 1.93 -0.58 19.17
CA LEU A 333 2.97 -1.60 19.34
C LEU A 333 2.41 -3.02 19.60
N LEU A 334 1.34 -3.14 20.40
CA LEU A 334 0.70 -4.42 20.69
C LEU A 334 0.10 -5.03 19.42
N VAL A 335 -0.54 -4.20 18.59
CA VAL A 335 -1.11 -4.64 17.30
C VAL A 335 -0.02 -5.13 16.36
N VAL A 336 1.08 -4.37 16.21
CA VAL A 336 2.21 -4.75 15.34
C VAL A 336 2.87 -6.05 15.83
N VAL A 337 3.17 -6.18 17.12
CA VAL A 337 3.71 -7.42 17.71
C VAL A 337 2.76 -8.59 17.45
N THR A 338 1.46 -8.41 17.67
CA THR A 338 0.47 -9.48 17.50
C THR A 338 0.37 -9.92 16.04
N ARG A 339 0.40 -8.98 15.09
CA ARG A 339 0.41 -9.29 13.65
C ARG A 339 1.63 -10.12 13.26
N MET A 340 2.82 -9.72 13.72
CA MET A 340 4.06 -10.46 13.46
C MET A 340 4.05 -11.85 14.10
N LEU A 341 3.45 -12.01 15.30
CA LEU A 341 3.25 -13.32 15.93
C LEU A 341 2.28 -14.20 15.14
N CYS A 342 1.18 -13.63 14.62
CA CYS A 342 0.27 -14.36 13.74
C CYS A 342 0.95 -14.80 12.43
N GLU A 343 1.76 -13.93 11.81
CA GLU A 343 2.59 -14.26 10.63
C GLU A 343 3.53 -15.43 10.94
N MET A 344 4.25 -15.36 12.06
CA MET A 344 5.14 -16.42 12.54
C MET A 344 4.39 -17.74 12.81
N PHE A 345 3.18 -17.69 13.37
CA PHE A 345 2.35 -18.87 13.61
C PHE A 345 1.87 -19.52 12.30
N ILE A 346 1.48 -18.70 11.32
CA ILE A 346 1.11 -19.19 9.98
C ILE A 346 2.32 -19.84 9.32
N GLN A 347 3.49 -19.18 9.36
CA GLN A 347 4.75 -19.74 8.87
C GLN A 347 5.04 -21.10 9.51
N ALA A 348 4.98 -21.18 10.84
CA ALA A 348 5.24 -22.41 11.59
C ALA A 348 4.33 -23.56 11.13
N THR A 349 3.07 -23.26 10.82
CA THR A 349 2.11 -24.25 10.31
C THR A 349 2.53 -24.82 8.95
N TYR A 350 2.97 -23.97 8.02
CA TYR A 350 3.42 -24.41 6.69
C TYR A 350 4.71 -25.22 6.77
N THR A 351 5.60 -24.90 7.70
CA THR A 351 6.87 -25.62 7.90
C THR A 351 6.77 -26.86 8.79
N ALA A 352 5.63 -27.06 9.47
CA ALA A 352 5.42 -28.19 10.37
C ALA A 352 5.33 -29.51 9.58
N SER A 353 5.85 -30.59 10.17
CA SER A 353 5.60 -31.96 9.69
C SER A 353 4.10 -32.31 9.76
N GLU A 354 3.65 -33.27 8.96
CA GLU A 354 2.24 -33.73 8.96
C GLU A 354 1.73 -34.16 10.35
N GLU A 355 2.61 -34.72 11.19
CA GLU A 355 2.27 -35.12 12.56
C GLU A 355 2.03 -33.90 13.45
N THR A 356 2.93 -32.90 13.40
CA THR A 356 2.84 -31.65 14.17
C THR A 356 1.78 -30.68 13.64
N LYS A 357 1.39 -30.77 12.35
CA LYS A 357 0.30 -29.95 11.78
C LYS A 357 -1.02 -30.16 12.53
N LYS A 358 -1.25 -31.34 13.12
CA LYS A 358 -2.44 -31.60 13.93
C LYS A 358 -2.56 -30.69 15.13
N GLU A 359 -1.44 -30.24 15.72
CA GLU A 359 -1.43 -29.29 16.84
C GLU A 359 -1.93 -27.89 16.46
N TRP A 360 -1.99 -27.59 15.16
CA TRP A 360 -2.49 -26.33 14.61
C TRP A 360 -3.96 -26.42 14.18
N LEU A 361 -4.60 -27.58 14.33
CA LEU A 361 -6.02 -27.78 14.08
C LEU A 361 -6.84 -27.60 15.35
N TYR A 362 -8.10 -27.18 15.20
CA TYR A 362 -9.04 -27.14 16.32
C TYR A 362 -9.21 -28.54 16.95
N PRO A 363 -9.26 -28.67 18.29
CA PRO A 363 -9.32 -27.61 19.31
C PRO A 363 -7.97 -27.23 19.96
N ASN A 364 -6.83 -27.62 19.38
CA ASN A 364 -5.52 -27.50 20.02
C ASN A 364 -5.12 -26.07 20.38
N GLN A 365 -4.20 -25.94 21.36
CA GLN A 365 -3.80 -24.67 21.94
C GLN A 365 -3.19 -23.69 20.92
N ASN A 366 -2.43 -24.17 19.93
CA ASN A 366 -1.81 -23.30 18.92
C ASN A 366 -2.89 -22.60 18.09
N TYR A 367 -3.90 -23.36 17.65
CA TYR A 367 -5.07 -22.81 16.95
C TYR A 367 -5.84 -21.81 17.80
N GLN A 368 -6.11 -22.13 19.07
CA GLN A 368 -6.82 -21.19 19.97
C GLN A 368 -6.03 -19.89 20.18
N THR A 369 -4.69 -19.98 20.26
CA THR A 369 -3.82 -18.80 20.42
C THR A 369 -3.87 -17.92 19.18
N LEU A 370 -3.70 -18.51 17.99
CA LEU A 370 -3.81 -17.79 16.72
C LEU A 370 -5.20 -17.14 16.59
N LYS A 371 -6.26 -17.90 16.85
CA LYS A 371 -7.64 -17.43 16.84
C LYS A 371 -7.86 -16.28 17.81
N PHE A 372 -7.36 -16.39 19.03
CA PHE A 372 -7.49 -15.35 20.04
C PHE A 372 -6.78 -14.06 19.60
N PHE A 373 -5.51 -14.14 19.16
CA PHE A 373 -4.74 -12.98 18.69
C PHE A 373 -5.43 -12.30 17.50
N ALA A 374 -5.81 -13.06 16.48
CA ALA A 374 -6.47 -12.53 15.30
C ALA A 374 -7.87 -11.97 15.60
N LYS A 375 -8.65 -12.63 16.46
CA LYS A 375 -10.03 -12.22 16.74
C LYS A 375 -10.11 -11.07 17.73
N GLN A 376 -9.41 -11.15 18.86
CA GLN A 376 -9.58 -10.23 19.99
C GLN A 376 -8.66 -9.01 19.91
N ILE A 377 -7.47 -9.16 19.31
CA ILE A 377 -6.50 -8.06 19.24
C ILE A 377 -6.49 -7.43 17.84
N LEU A 378 -6.39 -8.24 16.79
CA LEU A 378 -6.32 -7.73 15.41
C LEU A 378 -7.71 -7.47 14.78
N ASN A 379 -8.76 -8.06 15.35
CA ASN A 379 -10.12 -8.02 14.81
C ASN A 379 -10.20 -8.42 13.32
N SER A 380 -9.45 -9.47 12.93
CA SER A 380 -9.29 -9.94 11.56
C SER A 380 -9.71 -11.40 11.33
N TRP A 381 -10.27 -12.05 12.35
CA TRP A 381 -10.68 -13.45 12.23
C TRP A 381 -11.95 -13.62 11.36
N PRO A 382 -11.91 -14.39 10.26
CA PRO A 382 -13.06 -14.56 9.39
C PRO A 382 -14.13 -15.47 10.01
N ALA A 383 -15.36 -15.39 9.51
CA ALA A 383 -16.48 -16.20 9.99
C ALA A 383 -16.23 -17.71 9.83
N THR A 384 -15.67 -18.10 8.69
CA THR A 384 -15.17 -19.43 8.39
C THR A 384 -13.68 -19.36 8.16
N TYR A 385 -12.90 -19.88 9.12
CA TYR A 385 -11.44 -19.94 9.00
C TYR A 385 -10.98 -21.38 8.83
N GLU A 386 -10.16 -21.59 7.81
CA GLU A 386 -9.48 -22.85 7.56
C GLU A 386 -7.99 -22.56 7.45
N LEU A 387 -7.20 -23.22 8.29
CA LEU A 387 -5.77 -23.00 8.33
C LEU A 387 -5.11 -23.66 7.12
N GLY A 388 -4.25 -22.91 6.42
CA GLY A 388 -3.57 -23.36 5.20
C GLY A 388 -4.17 -22.78 3.91
N ASP A 389 -5.37 -22.20 3.99
CA ASP A 389 -5.98 -21.42 2.92
C ASP A 389 -5.25 -20.06 2.80
N PHE A 390 -4.65 -19.82 1.63
CA PHE A 390 -3.86 -18.61 1.39
C PHE A 390 -4.70 -17.34 1.55
N GLU A 391 -5.92 -17.31 0.99
CA GLU A 391 -6.74 -16.10 1.00
C GLU A 391 -7.14 -15.74 2.43
N LYS A 392 -7.58 -16.74 3.21
CA LYS A 392 -7.93 -16.56 4.61
C LYS A 392 -6.74 -16.15 5.49
N ASN A 393 -5.55 -16.70 5.21
CA ASN A 393 -4.31 -16.30 5.89
C ASN A 393 -3.91 -14.86 5.55
N SER A 394 -4.04 -14.47 4.29
CA SER A 394 -3.82 -13.10 3.82
C SER A 394 -4.80 -12.12 4.49
N ASP A 395 -6.06 -12.51 4.62
CA ASP A 395 -7.10 -11.69 5.23
C ASP A 395 -6.86 -11.45 6.72
N LEU A 396 -6.39 -12.49 7.43
CA LEU A 396 -6.00 -12.40 8.85
C LEU A 396 -4.90 -11.34 9.06
N LEU A 397 -3.96 -11.24 8.14
CA LEU A 397 -2.82 -10.33 8.16
C LEU A 397 -3.04 -9.05 7.33
N ASN A 398 -4.27 -8.78 6.89
CA ASN A 398 -4.56 -7.65 6.02
C ASN A 398 -4.28 -6.30 6.72
N PRO A 399 -3.39 -5.43 6.17
CA PRO A 399 -3.04 -4.15 6.78
C PRO A 399 -4.08 -3.06 6.56
N TYR A 400 -5.13 -3.30 5.75
CA TYR A 400 -6.22 -2.37 5.52
C TYR A 400 -7.38 -2.49 6.51
N MET A 401 -7.34 -3.50 7.40
CA MET A 401 -8.35 -3.67 8.45
C MET A 401 -8.37 -2.49 9.42
N TYR A 402 -9.55 -2.15 9.93
CA TYR A 402 -9.68 -1.08 10.92
C TYR A 402 -8.85 -1.41 12.17
N GLY A 403 -8.05 -0.46 12.64
CA GLY A 403 -7.15 -0.67 13.77
C GLY A 403 -5.92 -1.53 13.45
N SER A 404 -5.54 -1.69 12.17
CA SER A 404 -4.41 -2.52 11.75
C SER A 404 -3.05 -2.16 12.35
N GLY A 405 -2.91 -0.95 12.88
CA GLY A 405 -1.64 -0.40 13.38
C GLY A 405 -0.66 -0.02 12.27
N VAL A 406 -1.03 -0.18 10.99
CA VAL A 406 -0.19 0.11 9.83
C VAL A 406 -0.49 1.50 9.28
N GLU A 407 0.56 2.32 9.19
CA GLU A 407 0.51 3.68 8.64
C GLU A 407 0.09 3.64 7.15
N ALA A 408 -0.71 4.62 6.72
CA ALA A 408 -1.41 4.59 5.44
C ALA A 408 -0.47 4.40 4.23
N ASN A 409 0.70 5.03 4.24
CA ASN A 409 1.66 4.95 3.15
C ASN A 409 2.33 3.57 3.07
N TYR A 410 2.40 2.84 4.19
CA TYR A 410 3.00 1.50 4.24
C TYR A 410 2.00 0.36 4.01
N ARG A 411 0.68 0.61 4.03
CA ARG A 411 -0.33 -0.46 3.92
C ARG A 411 -0.20 -1.29 2.65
N ARG A 412 0.06 -0.64 1.51
CA ARG A 412 0.19 -1.33 0.23
C ARG A 412 1.46 -2.18 0.18
N ALA A 413 2.59 -1.59 0.59
CA ALA A 413 3.86 -2.31 0.70
C ALA A 413 3.77 -3.49 1.67
N GLU A 414 3.12 -3.34 2.83
CA GLU A 414 2.93 -4.42 3.80
C GLU A 414 1.99 -5.50 3.26
N LYS A 415 0.92 -5.14 2.54
CA LYS A 415 0.02 -6.12 1.91
C LYS A 415 0.78 -7.00 0.92
N PHE A 416 1.57 -6.38 0.05
CA PHE A 416 2.42 -7.09 -0.91
C PHE A 416 3.48 -7.94 -0.22
N THR A 417 4.10 -7.42 0.84
CA THR A 417 5.06 -8.17 1.65
C THR A 417 4.44 -9.43 2.25
N VAL A 418 3.28 -9.31 2.88
CA VAL A 418 2.55 -10.45 3.46
C VAL A 418 2.20 -11.47 2.39
N ASP A 419 1.70 -11.05 1.22
CA ASP A 419 1.36 -11.97 0.13
C ASP A 419 2.59 -12.72 -0.40
N ILE A 420 3.73 -12.04 -0.51
CA ILE A 420 5.00 -12.65 -0.93
C ILE A 420 5.48 -13.65 0.13
N LEU A 421 5.45 -13.28 1.42
CA LEU A 421 5.87 -14.14 2.53
C LEU A 421 5.01 -15.39 2.65
N LEU A 422 3.68 -15.23 2.62
CA LEU A 422 2.74 -16.35 2.71
C LEU A 422 2.95 -17.37 1.58
N HIS A 423 3.22 -16.90 0.34
CA HIS A 423 3.57 -17.80 -0.75
C HIS A 423 4.96 -18.41 -0.57
N ALA A 424 5.95 -17.65 -0.07
CA ALA A 424 7.28 -18.16 0.21
C ALA A 424 7.29 -19.26 1.28
N PHE A 425 6.35 -19.23 2.24
CA PHE A 425 6.15 -20.29 3.22
C PHE A 425 5.75 -21.62 2.58
N ILE A 426 5.09 -21.57 1.41
CA ILE A 426 4.70 -22.75 0.64
C ILE A 426 5.83 -23.16 -0.29
N PHE A 427 6.20 -22.29 -1.24
CA PHE A 427 7.30 -22.49 -2.19
C PHE A 427 7.87 -21.14 -2.68
N GLU A 428 9.18 -21.09 -2.87
CA GLU A 428 9.87 -19.88 -3.34
C GLU A 428 9.34 -19.37 -4.68
N ASP A 429 9.06 -20.26 -5.63
CA ASP A 429 8.58 -19.91 -6.97
C ASP A 429 7.21 -19.22 -6.95
N LEU A 430 6.36 -19.54 -5.97
CA LEU A 430 5.07 -18.87 -5.79
C LEU A 430 5.26 -17.43 -5.31
N ALA A 431 6.27 -17.16 -4.49
CA ALA A 431 6.62 -15.81 -4.06
C ALA A 431 7.11 -14.96 -5.23
N LEU A 432 7.95 -15.53 -6.11
CA LEU A 432 8.41 -14.88 -7.34
C LEU A 432 7.26 -14.61 -8.32
N THR A 433 6.35 -15.57 -8.48
CA THR A 433 5.14 -15.41 -9.29
C THR A 433 4.24 -14.30 -8.74
N THR A 434 4.11 -14.22 -7.41
CA THR A 434 3.35 -13.17 -6.73
C THR A 434 3.97 -11.80 -6.94
N MET A 435 5.31 -11.69 -6.85
CA MET A 435 6.02 -10.46 -7.15
C MET A 435 5.78 -9.98 -8.59
N ARG A 436 5.83 -10.89 -9.56
CA ARG A 436 5.51 -10.57 -10.97
C ARG A 436 4.08 -10.09 -11.13
N LYS A 437 3.11 -10.77 -10.51
CA LYS A 437 1.70 -10.37 -10.49
C LYS A 437 1.50 -8.97 -9.94
N ILE A 438 2.17 -8.65 -8.83
CA ILE A 438 2.15 -7.31 -8.23
C ILE A 438 2.68 -6.28 -9.22
N CYS A 439 3.83 -6.52 -9.85
CA CYS A 439 4.43 -5.59 -10.81
C CYS A 439 3.62 -5.44 -12.10
N CYS A 440 2.91 -6.48 -12.55
CA CYS A 440 1.97 -6.39 -13.68
C CYS A 440 0.80 -5.44 -13.37
N ARG A 441 0.34 -5.40 -12.11
CA ARG A 441 -0.85 -4.64 -11.70
C ARG A 441 -0.51 -3.24 -11.21
N TYR A 442 0.68 -3.06 -10.64
CA TYR A 442 1.05 -1.85 -9.92
C TYR A 442 2.47 -1.41 -10.27
N LYS A 443 2.61 -0.10 -10.51
CA LYS A 443 3.91 0.55 -10.52
C LYS A 443 4.33 0.84 -9.09
N LEU A 444 5.33 0.12 -8.60
CA LEU A 444 5.81 0.25 -7.22
C LEU A 444 6.65 1.51 -7.04
N GLU A 445 6.41 2.22 -5.94
CA GLU A 445 7.24 3.33 -5.53
C GLU A 445 8.54 2.84 -4.86
N ARG A 446 9.58 3.67 -4.87
CA ARG A 446 10.88 3.32 -4.27
C ARG A 446 10.76 2.86 -2.81
N MET A 447 9.93 3.55 -2.02
CA MET A 447 9.68 3.21 -0.63
C MET A 447 9.09 1.80 -0.47
N GLU A 448 8.17 1.43 -1.34
CA GLU A 448 7.50 0.13 -1.28
C GLU A 448 8.47 -0.99 -1.63
N VAL A 449 9.30 -0.77 -2.66
CA VAL A 449 10.36 -1.69 -3.03
C VAL A 449 11.34 -1.91 -1.88
N GLU A 450 11.82 -0.83 -1.26
CA GLU A 450 12.73 -0.91 -0.12
C GLU A 450 12.09 -1.60 1.10
N TRP A 451 10.80 -1.34 1.36
CA TRP A 451 10.04 -2.00 2.42
C TRP A 451 9.88 -3.50 2.17
N ILE A 452 9.41 -3.89 0.97
CA ILE A 452 9.20 -5.29 0.57
C ILE A 452 10.51 -6.06 0.68
N LEU A 453 11.59 -5.58 0.05
CA LEU A 453 12.90 -6.23 0.11
C LEU A 453 13.44 -6.27 1.54
N GLY A 454 13.24 -5.19 2.31
CA GLY A 454 13.68 -5.09 3.69
C GLY A 454 12.99 -6.09 4.61
N ARG A 455 11.67 -6.28 4.47
CA ARG A 455 10.85 -7.20 5.26
C ARG A 455 11.07 -8.65 4.85
N VAL A 456 10.98 -8.94 3.54
CA VAL A 456 11.19 -10.30 3.03
C VAL A 456 12.59 -10.78 3.38
N GLY A 457 13.60 -9.92 3.25
CA GLY A 457 14.99 -10.30 3.48
C GLY A 457 15.33 -10.56 4.95
N ALA A 458 14.48 -10.10 5.88
CA ALA A 458 14.62 -10.42 7.30
C ALA A 458 14.24 -11.88 7.61
N ILE A 459 13.43 -12.51 6.74
CA ILE A 459 12.93 -13.89 6.91
C ILE A 459 13.58 -14.83 5.87
N TYR A 460 13.63 -14.39 4.60
CA TYR A 460 14.19 -15.12 3.46
C TYR A 460 15.27 -14.28 2.75
N PRO A 461 16.50 -14.22 3.29
CA PRO A 461 17.58 -13.46 2.67
C PRO A 461 17.95 -13.96 1.27
N ASP A 462 17.87 -15.28 1.04
CA ASP A 462 18.24 -15.91 -0.25
C ASP A 462 17.25 -15.59 -1.39
N LEU A 463 16.03 -15.16 -1.06
CA LEU A 463 15.01 -14.75 -2.02
C LEU A 463 15.27 -13.34 -2.58
N ILE A 464 16.05 -12.52 -1.86
CA ILE A 464 16.28 -11.11 -2.21
C ILE A 464 16.93 -10.90 -3.57
N PRO A 465 18.03 -11.61 -3.95
CA PRO A 465 18.62 -11.45 -5.28
C PRO A 465 17.62 -11.73 -6.41
N LYS A 466 16.74 -12.72 -6.24
CA LYS A 466 15.74 -13.09 -7.25
C LYS A 466 14.62 -12.04 -7.35
N LEU A 467 14.13 -11.54 -6.21
CA LEU A 467 13.14 -10.45 -6.20
C LEU A 467 13.71 -9.15 -6.79
N GLN A 468 14.96 -8.82 -6.47
CA GLN A 468 15.64 -7.66 -7.03
C GLN A 468 15.75 -7.76 -8.55
N SER A 469 16.09 -8.94 -9.08
CA SER A 469 16.17 -9.13 -10.53
C SER A 469 14.79 -8.99 -11.20
N ILE A 470 13.70 -9.42 -10.56
CA ILE A 470 12.33 -9.13 -11.07
C ILE A 470 12.06 -7.62 -11.06
N LEU A 471 12.39 -6.92 -9.98
CA LEU A 471 12.11 -5.49 -9.82
C LEU A 471 12.93 -4.59 -10.75
N GLN A 472 14.14 -5.02 -11.12
CA GLN A 472 15.10 -4.20 -11.88
C GLN A 472 15.25 -4.63 -13.34
N ASP A 473 15.23 -5.94 -13.60
CA ASP A 473 15.63 -6.49 -14.91
C ASP A 473 14.44 -6.97 -15.74
N VAL A 474 13.32 -7.37 -15.14
CA VAL A 474 12.13 -7.83 -15.89
C VAL A 474 11.39 -6.66 -16.50
N VAL A 475 11.07 -6.76 -17.79
CA VAL A 475 10.26 -5.77 -18.50
C VAL A 475 8.78 -6.11 -18.33
N PHE A 476 8.01 -5.18 -17.77
CA PHE A 476 6.55 -5.25 -17.72
C PHE A 476 5.98 -4.47 -18.90
N PHE A 477 5.51 -5.19 -19.91
CA PHE A 477 5.12 -4.63 -21.20
C PHE A 477 3.78 -3.90 -21.12
N GLU A 478 3.84 -2.60 -21.39
CA GLU A 478 2.71 -1.74 -21.79
C GLU A 478 2.64 -1.53 -23.31
N SER A 479 1.55 -0.94 -23.80
CA SER A 479 1.31 -0.65 -25.22
C SER A 479 2.45 0.09 -25.93
N GLN A 480 3.16 0.97 -25.23
CA GLN A 480 4.27 1.75 -25.79
C GLN A 480 5.52 0.93 -26.13
N HIS A 481 5.66 -0.25 -25.54
CA HIS A 481 6.79 -1.15 -25.79
C HIS A 481 6.58 -2.04 -27.02
N LEU A 482 5.36 -2.08 -27.56
CA LEU A 482 5.00 -2.96 -28.66
C LEU A 482 5.35 -2.28 -29.99
N THR A 483 6.44 -2.72 -30.61
CA THR A 483 6.84 -2.23 -31.93
C THR A 483 5.89 -2.72 -33.01
N LYS A 484 5.69 -1.90 -34.06
CA LYS A 484 4.94 -2.33 -35.23
C LYS A 484 5.82 -3.25 -36.08
N ILE A 485 5.46 -4.52 -36.18
CA ILE A 485 6.12 -5.47 -37.08
C ILE A 485 5.77 -5.09 -38.54
N PRO A 486 6.75 -4.69 -39.37
CA PRO A 486 6.49 -4.27 -40.74
C PRO A 486 6.58 -5.46 -41.69
N THR A 487 5.44 -6.08 -42.06
CA THR A 487 5.28 -6.98 -43.23
C THR A 487 3.86 -7.57 -43.30
N LYS A 488 3.48 -8.15 -44.45
CA LYS A 488 2.39 -9.14 -44.55
C LYS A 488 2.95 -10.52 -44.16
N ILE A 489 2.94 -10.83 -42.87
CA ILE A 489 3.24 -12.17 -42.34
C ILE A 489 1.93 -12.95 -42.27
N GLN A 490 1.94 -14.25 -42.54
CA GLN A 490 0.74 -15.07 -42.43
C GLN A 490 0.34 -15.27 -40.95
N THR A 491 -0.96 -15.44 -40.69
CA THR A 491 -1.50 -15.60 -39.33
C THR A 491 -0.88 -16.81 -38.61
N ASP A 492 -0.73 -17.94 -39.30
CA ASP A 492 -0.25 -19.18 -38.69
C ASP A 492 1.25 -19.11 -38.36
N ASP A 493 2.06 -18.46 -39.20
CA ASP A 493 3.49 -18.20 -38.93
C ASP A 493 3.66 -17.41 -37.61
N LEU A 494 2.82 -16.38 -37.38
CA LEU A 494 2.86 -15.59 -36.15
C LEU A 494 2.46 -16.41 -34.92
N ILE A 495 1.53 -17.35 -35.06
CA ILE A 495 1.12 -18.26 -33.96
C ILE A 495 2.28 -19.21 -33.62
N ASP A 496 2.95 -19.76 -34.64
CA ASP A 496 4.12 -20.62 -34.46
C ASP A 496 5.31 -19.88 -33.85
N ASP A 497 5.52 -18.62 -34.22
CA ASP A 497 6.52 -17.74 -33.62
C ASP A 497 6.25 -17.51 -32.12
N ILE A 498 4.98 -17.27 -31.74
CA ILE A 498 4.58 -17.12 -30.33
C ILE A 498 4.85 -18.42 -29.56
N ALA A 499 4.42 -19.56 -30.10
CA ALA A 499 4.61 -20.87 -29.45
C ALA A 499 6.11 -21.21 -29.29
N SER A 500 6.92 -20.89 -30.29
CA SER A 500 8.37 -21.08 -30.27
C SER A 500 9.04 -20.19 -29.23
N ALA A 501 8.66 -18.91 -29.16
CA ALA A 501 9.16 -17.97 -28.15
C ALA A 501 8.78 -18.41 -26.72
N LEU A 502 7.55 -18.85 -26.50
CA LEU A 502 7.09 -19.37 -25.20
C LEU A 502 7.85 -20.63 -24.78
N THR A 503 8.22 -21.49 -25.73
CA THR A 503 9.00 -22.69 -25.46
C THR A 503 10.45 -22.34 -25.11
N ALA A 504 11.08 -21.44 -25.88
CA ALA A 504 12.44 -20.97 -25.64
C ALA A 504 12.58 -20.22 -24.29
N ARG A 505 11.51 -19.56 -23.84
CA ARG A 505 11.45 -18.83 -22.57
C ARG A 505 11.65 -19.71 -21.33
N LYS A 506 11.19 -20.97 -21.31
CA LYS A 506 11.07 -21.79 -20.09
C LYS A 506 12.38 -22.02 -19.32
N ASN A 507 13.53 -21.90 -19.97
CA ASN A 507 14.85 -22.07 -19.35
C ASN A 507 15.78 -20.86 -19.57
N ALA A 508 15.23 -19.72 -19.98
CA ALA A 508 15.99 -18.54 -20.31
C ALA A 508 16.31 -17.70 -19.05
N GLY A 509 17.48 -17.07 -19.01
CA GLY A 509 17.73 -15.99 -18.05
C GLY A 509 16.92 -14.74 -18.41
N ILE A 510 16.72 -13.82 -17.46
CA ILE A 510 15.78 -12.68 -17.58
C ILE A 510 16.00 -11.82 -18.84
N LYS A 511 17.25 -11.59 -19.27
CA LYS A 511 17.52 -10.84 -20.51
C LYS A 511 16.95 -11.54 -21.75
N SER A 512 17.17 -12.84 -21.88
CA SER A 512 16.63 -13.64 -22.96
C SER A 512 15.12 -13.81 -22.82
N GLU A 513 14.62 -13.99 -21.60
CA GLU A 513 13.18 -14.01 -21.29
C GLU A 513 12.47 -12.76 -21.81
N ASN A 514 13.01 -11.57 -21.52
CA ASN A 514 12.46 -10.30 -22.01
C ASN A 514 12.42 -10.24 -23.54
N SER A 515 13.48 -10.67 -24.22
CA SER A 515 13.53 -10.69 -25.69
C SER A 515 12.52 -11.66 -26.30
N PHE A 516 12.34 -12.85 -25.72
CA PHE A 516 11.31 -13.79 -26.16
C PHE A 516 9.90 -13.27 -25.88
N ASN A 517 9.66 -12.67 -24.72
CA ASN A 517 8.39 -12.02 -24.40
C ASN A 517 8.09 -10.88 -25.37
N GLU A 518 9.06 -10.01 -25.67
CA GLU A 518 8.91 -8.91 -26.64
C GLU A 518 8.49 -9.43 -28.01
N THR A 519 9.18 -10.47 -28.50
CA THR A 519 8.89 -11.10 -29.80
C THR A 519 7.46 -11.63 -29.84
N ALA A 520 7.06 -12.42 -28.84
CA ALA A 520 5.72 -12.99 -28.76
C ALA A 520 4.63 -11.92 -28.60
N LEU A 521 4.86 -10.91 -27.77
CA LEU A 521 3.88 -9.84 -27.51
C LEU A 521 3.71 -8.92 -28.72
N CYS A 522 4.78 -8.65 -29.48
CA CYS A 522 4.69 -7.92 -30.75
C CYS A 522 3.90 -8.73 -31.79
N ALA A 523 4.10 -10.05 -31.86
CA ALA A 523 3.32 -10.94 -32.73
C ALA A 523 1.82 -10.98 -32.33
N ILE A 524 1.51 -11.06 -31.04
CA ILE A 524 0.13 -10.95 -30.53
C ILE A 524 -0.48 -9.60 -30.91
N ASN A 525 0.26 -8.51 -30.72
CA ASN A 525 -0.21 -7.18 -31.11
C ASN A 525 -0.51 -7.11 -32.61
N LYS A 526 0.31 -7.73 -33.46
CA LYS A 526 0.08 -7.82 -34.91
C LYS A 526 -1.19 -8.61 -35.21
N LEU A 527 -1.34 -9.80 -34.62
CA LEU A 527 -2.51 -10.66 -34.80
C LEU A 527 -3.81 -9.92 -34.46
N LEU A 528 -3.84 -9.24 -33.31
CA LEU A 528 -5.03 -8.53 -32.80
C LEU A 528 -5.34 -7.21 -33.51
N ASN A 529 -4.44 -6.66 -34.32
CA ASN A 529 -4.69 -5.41 -35.05
C ASN A 529 -4.87 -5.63 -36.55
N ASP A 530 -4.08 -6.50 -37.16
CA ASP A 530 -3.87 -6.47 -38.61
C ASP A 530 -4.24 -7.79 -39.31
N CYS A 531 -4.41 -8.88 -38.56
CA CYS A 531 -4.71 -10.20 -39.14
C CYS A 531 -6.21 -10.53 -39.01
N PRO A 532 -6.83 -11.19 -40.01
CA PRO A 532 -8.12 -11.84 -39.84
C PRO A 532 -7.93 -13.08 -38.95
N LEU A 533 -8.73 -13.20 -37.89
CA LEU A 533 -8.67 -14.30 -36.92
C LEU A 533 -10.01 -15.02 -36.88
N ASN A 534 -9.98 -16.36 -36.81
CA ASN A 534 -11.17 -17.15 -36.54
C ASN A 534 -11.37 -17.39 -35.03
N THR A 535 -12.49 -18.00 -34.65
CA THR A 535 -12.84 -18.26 -33.24
C THR A 535 -11.82 -19.14 -32.51
N GLN A 536 -11.28 -20.16 -33.18
CA GLN A 536 -10.27 -21.05 -32.58
C GLN A 536 -8.95 -20.31 -32.31
N GLN A 537 -8.52 -19.47 -33.25
CA GLN A 537 -7.32 -18.65 -33.11
C GLN A 537 -7.50 -17.59 -32.00
N LEU A 538 -8.66 -16.94 -31.90
CA LEU A 538 -8.95 -16.01 -30.80
C LEU A 538 -8.95 -16.73 -29.44
N ASN A 539 -9.54 -17.93 -29.37
CA ASN A 539 -9.53 -18.76 -28.17
C ASN A 539 -8.10 -19.11 -27.74
N LEU A 540 -7.26 -19.54 -28.70
CA LEU A 540 -5.85 -19.84 -28.48
C LEU A 540 -5.09 -18.61 -27.95
N ILE A 541 -5.26 -17.45 -28.60
CA ILE A 541 -4.60 -16.21 -28.18
C ILE A 541 -5.03 -15.80 -26.78
N TYR A 542 -6.33 -15.83 -26.47
CA TYR A 542 -6.83 -15.38 -25.17
C TYR A 542 -6.49 -16.36 -24.04
N ASN A 543 -6.88 -17.62 -24.16
CA ASN A 543 -6.77 -18.60 -23.08
C ASN A 543 -5.34 -19.12 -22.96
N GLU A 544 -4.73 -19.58 -24.05
CA GLU A 544 -3.41 -20.21 -23.99
C GLU A 544 -2.28 -19.19 -23.93
N PHE A 545 -2.31 -18.12 -24.74
CA PHE A 545 -1.20 -17.17 -24.73
C PHE A 545 -1.39 -16.10 -23.64
N LEU A 546 -2.46 -15.32 -23.69
CA LEU A 546 -2.63 -14.18 -22.79
C LEU A 546 -2.86 -14.61 -21.35
N LEU A 547 -3.89 -15.39 -21.06
CA LEU A 547 -4.24 -15.76 -19.68
C LEU A 547 -3.19 -16.67 -19.03
N ASN A 548 -2.78 -17.75 -19.71
CA ASN A 548 -1.92 -18.76 -19.10
C ASN A 548 -0.43 -18.38 -19.10
N ASN A 549 0.06 -17.56 -20.03
CA ASN A 549 1.49 -17.34 -20.21
C ASN A 549 1.98 -15.90 -19.99
N PHE A 550 1.12 -14.89 -20.15
CA PHE A 550 1.53 -13.49 -20.10
C PHE A 550 0.87 -12.70 -18.95
N HIS A 551 -0.42 -12.91 -18.72
CA HIS A 551 -1.20 -12.28 -17.66
C HIS A 551 -0.64 -12.67 -16.29
N ASN A 552 -0.41 -11.66 -15.44
CA ASN A 552 0.27 -11.77 -14.15
C ASN A 552 1.75 -12.21 -14.24
N TYR A 553 2.35 -12.27 -15.44
CA TYR A 553 3.75 -12.66 -15.63
C TYR A 553 4.63 -11.53 -16.16
N CYS A 554 4.24 -10.87 -17.27
CA CYS A 554 5.04 -9.80 -17.88
C CYS A 554 4.26 -8.72 -18.65
N ILE A 555 2.92 -8.75 -18.67
CA ILE A 555 2.12 -7.66 -19.28
C ILE A 555 1.46 -6.82 -18.20
N SER A 556 1.34 -5.51 -18.44
CA SER A 556 0.60 -4.64 -17.54
C SER A 556 -0.89 -4.97 -17.54
N GLU A 557 -1.56 -4.72 -16.43
CA GLU A 557 -3.03 -4.87 -16.33
C GLU A 557 -3.74 -4.00 -17.37
N THR A 558 -3.24 -2.79 -17.62
CA THR A 558 -3.79 -1.87 -18.63
C THR A 558 -3.72 -2.44 -20.05
N LEU A 559 -2.59 -3.07 -20.42
CA LEU A 559 -2.43 -3.71 -21.72
C LEU A 559 -3.31 -4.96 -21.84
N PHE A 560 -3.38 -5.76 -20.77
CA PHE A 560 -4.23 -6.94 -20.73
C PHE A 560 -5.70 -6.59 -20.95
N GLN A 561 -6.23 -5.59 -20.23
CA GLN A 561 -7.62 -5.15 -20.40
C GLN A 561 -7.88 -4.60 -21.80
N HIS A 562 -6.95 -3.82 -22.36
CA HIS A 562 -7.05 -3.33 -23.74
C HIS A 562 -7.15 -4.46 -24.77
N TRP A 563 -6.32 -5.50 -24.64
CA TRP A 563 -6.39 -6.67 -25.50
C TRP A 563 -7.62 -7.54 -25.26
N LYS A 564 -8.07 -7.66 -24.01
CA LYS A 564 -9.32 -8.34 -23.65
C LYS A 564 -10.51 -7.71 -24.38
N GLU A 565 -10.63 -6.39 -24.34
CA GLU A 565 -11.71 -5.68 -25.05
C GLU A 565 -11.59 -5.84 -26.57
N LYS A 566 -10.39 -5.74 -27.16
CA LYS A 566 -10.20 -6.02 -28.59
C LYS A 566 -10.59 -7.43 -29.00
N ILE A 567 -10.32 -8.41 -28.15
CA ILE A 567 -10.70 -9.80 -28.40
C ILE A 567 -12.22 -9.95 -28.31
N LYS A 568 -12.87 -9.27 -27.36
CA LYS A 568 -14.34 -9.21 -27.28
C LYS A 568 -14.94 -8.60 -28.55
N ASP A 569 -14.40 -7.47 -29.01
CA ASP A 569 -14.86 -6.80 -30.22
C ASP A 569 -14.75 -7.73 -31.45
N ARG A 570 -13.60 -8.33 -31.66
CA ARG A 570 -13.37 -9.28 -32.77
C ARG A 570 -14.23 -10.53 -32.67
N ARG A 571 -14.43 -11.08 -31.47
CA ARG A 571 -15.36 -12.20 -31.27
C ARG A 571 -16.77 -11.79 -31.65
N ASN A 572 -17.23 -10.62 -31.23
CA ASN A 572 -18.57 -10.12 -31.55
C ASN A 572 -18.72 -9.88 -33.06
N GLU A 573 -17.68 -9.43 -33.75
CA GLU A 573 -17.66 -9.36 -35.22
C GLU A 573 -17.83 -10.74 -35.87
N LEU A 574 -17.15 -11.77 -35.35
CA LEU A 574 -17.29 -13.15 -35.84
C LEU A 574 -18.66 -13.77 -35.53
N LEU A 575 -19.43 -13.20 -34.61
CA LEU A 575 -20.82 -13.62 -34.34
C LEU A 575 -21.82 -12.98 -35.30
N ARG A 576 -21.40 -11.99 -36.11
CA ARG A 576 -22.30 -11.35 -37.07
C ARG A 576 -22.64 -12.30 -38.21
N VAL A 577 -23.93 -12.42 -38.49
CA VAL A 577 -24.47 -13.26 -39.55
C VAL A 577 -24.66 -12.41 -40.82
N SER A 578 -24.16 -12.92 -41.95
CA SER A 578 -24.40 -12.38 -43.28
C SER A 578 -25.55 -13.09 -44.00
N GLU A 579 -26.09 -12.49 -45.06
CA GLU A 579 -27.24 -13.04 -45.80
C GLU A 579 -27.04 -14.49 -46.27
N ASN A 580 -25.81 -14.82 -46.69
CA ASN A 580 -25.45 -16.15 -47.17
C ASN A 580 -25.40 -17.22 -46.07
N GLU A 581 -25.39 -16.83 -44.80
CA GLU A 581 -25.23 -17.72 -43.64
C GLU A 581 -26.54 -17.98 -42.87
N ILE A 582 -27.62 -17.32 -43.27
CA ILE A 582 -28.95 -17.39 -42.63
C ILE A 582 -29.62 -18.73 -42.88
N ALA A 583 -29.45 -19.30 -44.07
CA ALA A 583 -30.10 -20.54 -44.43
C ALA A 583 -29.52 -21.70 -43.59
N ILE A 584 -30.40 -22.40 -42.89
CA ILE A 584 -30.09 -23.62 -42.13
C ILE A 584 -30.92 -24.74 -42.74
N THR A 585 -30.25 -25.82 -43.12
CA THR A 585 -30.94 -26.98 -43.73
C THR A 585 -31.55 -27.87 -42.66
N GLU A 586 -32.63 -28.62 -42.97
CA GLU A 586 -33.25 -29.53 -42.00
C GLU A 586 -32.28 -30.57 -41.41
N PRO A 587 -31.36 -31.18 -42.20
CA PRO A 587 -30.33 -32.07 -41.64
C PRO A 587 -29.39 -31.37 -40.64
N GLU A 588 -28.98 -30.13 -40.93
CA GLU A 588 -28.15 -29.31 -40.02
C GLU A 588 -28.92 -28.96 -38.74
N LEU A 589 -30.21 -28.66 -38.85
CA LEU A 589 -31.06 -28.37 -37.69
C LEU A 589 -31.23 -29.61 -36.79
N GLU A 590 -31.40 -30.79 -37.37
CA GLU A 590 -31.47 -32.06 -36.63
C GLU A 590 -30.14 -32.42 -35.95
N GLU A 591 -29.01 -32.08 -36.55
CA GLU A 591 -27.70 -32.22 -35.93
C GLU A 591 -27.55 -31.28 -34.73
N LEU A 592 -27.88 -29.99 -34.89
CA LEU A 592 -27.85 -29.01 -33.80
C LEU A 592 -28.76 -29.40 -32.62
N ARG A 593 -29.93 -29.99 -32.89
CA ARG A 593 -30.85 -30.50 -31.85
C ARG A 593 -30.27 -31.66 -31.06
N LYS A 594 -29.42 -32.48 -31.68
CA LYS A 594 -28.76 -33.62 -31.02
C LYS A 594 -27.55 -33.16 -30.20
N GLU A 595 -26.82 -32.18 -30.71
CA GLU A 595 -25.59 -31.67 -30.08
C GLU A 595 -25.87 -30.76 -28.89
N ASP A 596 -26.98 -30.00 -28.90
CA ASP A 596 -27.32 -29.07 -27.83
C ASP A 596 -28.80 -29.18 -27.42
N LEU A 597 -29.02 -29.78 -26.24
CA LEU A 597 -30.34 -29.92 -25.61
C LEU A 597 -31.04 -28.57 -25.39
N SER A 598 -30.29 -27.48 -25.21
CA SER A 598 -30.85 -26.14 -25.04
C SER A 598 -31.44 -25.65 -26.36
N ILE A 599 -30.76 -25.88 -27.49
CA ILE A 599 -31.30 -25.59 -28.83
C ILE A 599 -32.59 -26.38 -29.06
N ALA A 600 -32.60 -27.68 -28.74
CA ALA A 600 -33.79 -28.51 -28.90
C ALA A 600 -34.99 -27.95 -28.10
N ASN A 601 -34.78 -27.56 -26.84
CA ASN A 601 -35.81 -26.96 -26.00
C ASN A 601 -36.30 -25.62 -26.56
N ILE A 602 -35.40 -24.73 -26.98
CA ILE A 602 -35.76 -23.40 -27.51
C ILE A 602 -36.61 -23.54 -28.79
N LEU A 603 -36.29 -24.50 -29.66
CA LEU A 603 -37.04 -24.71 -30.89
C LEU A 603 -38.46 -25.27 -30.66
N THR A 604 -38.79 -25.79 -29.47
CA THR A 604 -40.16 -26.16 -29.10
C THR A 604 -41.07 -24.96 -28.80
N GLU A 605 -40.49 -23.78 -28.56
CA GLU A 605 -41.24 -22.54 -28.35
C GLU A 605 -42.06 -22.20 -29.60
N LYS A 606 -43.38 -22.00 -29.43
CA LYS A 606 -44.31 -21.77 -30.54
C LYS A 606 -44.29 -20.33 -31.03
N SER A 607 -43.97 -19.37 -30.16
CA SER A 607 -43.88 -17.97 -30.51
C SER A 607 -42.53 -17.64 -31.18
N PRO A 608 -42.50 -17.20 -32.46
CA PRO A 608 -41.25 -16.81 -33.12
C PRO A 608 -40.52 -15.68 -32.38
N PHE A 609 -41.26 -14.71 -31.84
CA PHE A 609 -40.70 -13.60 -31.07
C PHE A 609 -39.97 -14.10 -29.80
N MET A 610 -40.62 -14.98 -29.03
CA MET A 610 -40.00 -15.52 -27.82
C MET A 610 -38.80 -16.40 -28.16
N ARG A 611 -38.91 -17.24 -29.20
CA ARG A 611 -37.81 -18.08 -29.65
C ARG A 611 -36.57 -17.25 -30.02
N ILE A 612 -36.74 -16.20 -30.83
CA ILE A 612 -35.65 -15.31 -31.23
C ILE A 612 -35.05 -14.59 -30.02
N LYS A 613 -35.90 -14.08 -29.12
CA LYS A 613 -35.46 -13.41 -27.90
C LYS A 613 -34.65 -14.34 -27.01
N THR A 614 -35.13 -15.56 -26.76
CA THR A 614 -34.41 -16.55 -25.97
C THR A 614 -33.08 -16.90 -26.62
N LEU A 615 -33.01 -17.13 -27.94
CA LEU A 615 -31.73 -17.36 -28.63
C LEU A 615 -30.75 -16.19 -28.42
N CYS A 616 -31.22 -14.94 -28.52
CA CYS A 616 -30.39 -13.75 -28.29
C CYS A 616 -29.98 -13.58 -26.81
N GLU A 617 -30.83 -13.98 -25.86
CA GLU A 617 -30.53 -14.01 -24.43
C GLU A 617 -29.41 -15.00 -24.10
N TYR A 618 -29.44 -16.21 -24.69
CA TYR A 618 -28.34 -17.18 -24.56
C TYR A 618 -27.03 -16.62 -25.11
N VAL A 619 -27.06 -15.98 -26.29
CA VAL A 619 -25.86 -15.33 -26.86
C VAL A 619 -25.34 -14.23 -25.93
N ARG A 620 -26.21 -13.36 -25.41
CA ARG A 620 -25.83 -12.29 -24.47
C ARG A 620 -25.22 -12.85 -23.19
N ALA A 621 -25.83 -13.88 -22.61
CA ALA A 621 -25.34 -14.54 -21.41
C ALA A 621 -23.91 -15.05 -21.63
N THR A 622 -23.69 -15.80 -22.72
CA THR A 622 -22.36 -16.34 -23.07
C THR A 622 -21.36 -15.24 -23.43
N CYS A 623 -21.79 -14.15 -24.05
CA CYS A 623 -20.92 -13.04 -24.40
C CYS A 623 -20.43 -12.24 -23.18
N ASN A 624 -21.19 -12.23 -22.10
CA ASN A 624 -20.90 -11.51 -20.86
C ASN A 624 -20.18 -12.36 -19.80
N GLU A 625 -19.94 -13.65 -20.07
CA GLU A 625 -19.16 -14.53 -19.17
C GLU A 625 -17.69 -14.07 -19.07
N GLU A 626 -17.14 -14.20 -17.86
CA GLU A 626 -15.70 -14.13 -17.61
C GLU A 626 -15.22 -15.47 -17.04
N PRO A 627 -14.27 -16.18 -17.68
CA PRO A 627 -13.51 -15.82 -18.88
C PRO A 627 -14.32 -15.80 -20.19
N ILE A 628 -13.79 -15.15 -21.23
CA ILE A 628 -14.44 -15.03 -22.55
C ILE A 628 -14.71 -16.43 -23.13
N ASN A 629 -15.98 -16.71 -23.40
CA ASN A 629 -16.40 -17.95 -24.04
C ASN A 629 -16.30 -17.84 -25.58
N PHE A 630 -15.67 -18.83 -26.21
CA PHE A 630 -15.45 -18.94 -27.66
C PHE A 630 -16.16 -20.16 -28.28
N SER A 631 -17.24 -20.64 -27.63
CA SER A 631 -17.98 -21.82 -28.11
C SER A 631 -18.57 -21.62 -29.51
N LEU A 632 -18.47 -22.66 -30.34
CA LEU A 632 -19.18 -22.74 -31.63
C LEU A 632 -20.70 -22.71 -31.44
N ALA A 633 -21.21 -23.17 -30.29
CA ALA A 633 -22.62 -23.10 -29.96
C ALA A 633 -23.15 -21.66 -29.96
N THR A 634 -22.36 -20.69 -29.49
CA THR A 634 -22.72 -19.26 -29.50
C THR A 634 -22.99 -18.75 -30.91
N ARG A 635 -22.17 -19.16 -31.89
CA ARG A 635 -22.40 -18.81 -33.31
C ARG A 635 -23.66 -19.49 -33.85
N ASN A 636 -23.92 -20.73 -33.45
CA ASN A 636 -25.13 -21.45 -33.86
C ASN A 636 -26.40 -20.77 -33.32
N TYR A 637 -26.39 -20.29 -32.07
CA TYR A 637 -27.51 -19.51 -31.52
C TYR A 637 -27.75 -18.21 -32.31
N THR A 638 -26.71 -17.47 -32.68
CA THR A 638 -26.85 -16.27 -33.53
C THR A 638 -27.40 -16.58 -34.92
N ARG A 639 -26.92 -17.66 -35.57
CA ARG A 639 -27.42 -18.10 -36.87
C ARG A 639 -28.88 -18.55 -36.80
N LEU A 640 -29.25 -19.31 -35.76
CA LEU A 640 -30.64 -19.72 -35.52
C LEU A 640 -31.55 -18.52 -35.25
N ALA A 641 -31.09 -17.51 -34.50
CA ALA A 641 -31.87 -16.30 -34.26
C ALA A 641 -32.14 -15.56 -35.57
N ALA A 642 -31.10 -15.37 -36.40
CA ALA A 642 -31.22 -14.75 -37.72
C ALA A 642 -32.11 -15.57 -38.68
N ASN A 643 -31.99 -16.90 -38.68
CA ASN A 643 -32.83 -17.79 -39.48
C ASN A 643 -34.31 -17.70 -39.10
N ASN A 644 -34.61 -17.75 -37.80
CA ASN A 644 -35.99 -17.61 -37.31
C ASN A 644 -36.56 -16.21 -37.58
N PHE A 645 -35.72 -15.17 -37.51
CA PHE A 645 -36.13 -13.82 -37.89
C PHE A 645 -36.39 -13.68 -39.38
N ALA A 646 -35.59 -14.32 -40.25
CA ALA A 646 -35.83 -14.34 -41.68
C ALA A 646 -37.19 -14.99 -42.02
N ALA A 647 -37.53 -16.10 -41.37
CA ALA A 647 -38.85 -16.73 -41.52
C ALA A 647 -39.99 -15.82 -41.01
N LEU A 648 -39.76 -15.07 -39.91
CA LEU A 648 -40.72 -14.10 -39.40
C LEU A 648 -40.94 -12.93 -40.38
N MET A 649 -39.88 -12.46 -41.06
CA MET A 649 -39.92 -11.41 -42.08
C MET A 649 -40.71 -11.79 -43.34
N ASP A 650 -40.97 -13.07 -43.57
CA ASP A 650 -41.85 -13.55 -44.65
C ASP A 650 -43.34 -13.51 -44.26
N THR A 651 -43.64 -13.40 -42.97
CA THR A 651 -45.01 -13.29 -42.41
C THR A 651 -45.40 -11.86 -42.03
N ILE A 652 -44.60 -10.88 -42.46
CA ILE A 652 -44.77 -9.47 -42.09
C ILE A 652 -46.12 -8.91 -42.57
N THR A 653 -46.82 -8.23 -41.67
CA THR A 653 -48.05 -7.47 -41.93
C THR A 653 -47.94 -6.09 -41.30
N LYS A 654 -48.82 -5.16 -41.68
CA LYS A 654 -48.84 -3.82 -41.08
C LYS A 654 -49.09 -3.85 -39.56
N GLU A 655 -49.82 -4.85 -39.07
CA GLU A 655 -50.20 -4.98 -37.65
C GLU A 655 -49.05 -5.47 -36.76
N ASN A 656 -48.07 -6.19 -37.32
CA ASN A 656 -46.94 -6.75 -36.56
C ASN A 656 -45.58 -6.10 -36.89
N ALA A 657 -45.51 -5.21 -37.89
CA ALA A 657 -44.27 -4.57 -38.33
C ALA A 657 -43.53 -3.84 -37.20
N GLU A 658 -44.24 -3.09 -36.34
CA GLU A 658 -43.65 -2.35 -35.22
C GLU A 658 -42.97 -3.28 -34.21
N GLN A 659 -43.60 -4.42 -33.90
CA GLN A 659 -43.04 -5.42 -32.98
C GLN A 659 -41.83 -6.13 -33.58
N ILE A 660 -41.84 -6.42 -34.89
CA ILE A 660 -40.70 -7.01 -35.59
C ILE A 660 -39.54 -6.00 -35.69
N MET A 661 -39.86 -4.72 -35.89
CA MET A 661 -38.90 -3.63 -35.90
C MET A 661 -38.20 -3.46 -34.54
N ASP A 662 -38.97 -3.49 -33.46
CA ASP A 662 -38.43 -3.45 -32.10
C ASP A 662 -37.50 -4.64 -31.84
N LEU A 663 -37.93 -5.86 -32.22
CA LEU A 663 -37.10 -7.07 -32.09
C LEU A 663 -35.79 -6.96 -32.88
N LEU A 664 -35.83 -6.42 -34.10
CA LEU A 664 -34.63 -6.20 -34.92
C LEU A 664 -33.64 -5.23 -34.26
N LYS A 665 -34.13 -4.11 -33.71
CA LYS A 665 -33.30 -3.08 -33.08
C LYS A 665 -32.73 -3.52 -31.73
N THR A 666 -33.58 -4.12 -30.91
CA THR A 666 -33.25 -4.39 -29.50
C THR A 666 -32.51 -5.70 -29.31
N GLU A 667 -32.83 -6.73 -30.09
CA GLU A 667 -32.29 -8.08 -29.91
C GLU A 667 -31.26 -8.47 -30.99
N LEU A 668 -31.59 -8.31 -32.29
CA LEU A 668 -30.74 -8.84 -33.36
C LEU A 668 -29.65 -7.89 -33.88
N GLN A 669 -29.83 -6.58 -33.80
CA GLN A 669 -28.90 -5.60 -34.39
C GLN A 669 -27.41 -5.89 -34.11
N PRO A 670 -26.98 -6.28 -32.89
CA PRO A 670 -25.57 -6.56 -32.61
C PRO A 670 -24.99 -7.77 -33.38
N TYR A 671 -25.84 -8.68 -33.85
CA TYR A 671 -25.47 -9.98 -34.43
C TYR A 671 -25.69 -10.08 -35.94
N LEU A 672 -26.03 -8.97 -36.60
CA LEU A 672 -26.22 -8.93 -38.05
C LEU A 672 -25.09 -8.15 -38.70
N SER A 673 -24.73 -8.55 -39.92
CA SER A 673 -23.93 -7.71 -40.80
C SER A 673 -24.67 -6.41 -41.13
N GLU A 674 -23.91 -5.35 -41.40
CA GLU A 674 -24.46 -4.02 -41.72
C GLU A 674 -25.39 -4.06 -42.94
N GLU A 675 -25.02 -4.82 -43.97
CA GLU A 675 -25.80 -5.00 -45.19
C GLU A 675 -27.15 -5.69 -44.90
N LEU A 676 -27.11 -6.78 -44.12
CA LEU A 676 -28.30 -7.56 -43.78
C LEU A 676 -29.28 -6.77 -42.89
N TYR A 677 -28.78 -6.12 -41.85
CA TYR A 677 -29.60 -5.27 -40.99
C TYR A 677 -30.23 -4.13 -41.79
N SER A 678 -29.45 -3.46 -42.65
CA SER A 678 -29.94 -2.36 -43.48
C SER A 678 -31.05 -2.83 -44.44
N SER A 679 -30.88 -4.02 -45.03
CA SER A 679 -31.86 -4.64 -45.91
C SER A 679 -33.18 -4.92 -45.17
N TRP A 680 -33.12 -5.58 -44.02
CA TRP A 680 -34.31 -5.90 -43.22
C TRP A 680 -34.99 -4.66 -42.64
N TYR A 681 -34.21 -3.71 -42.13
CA TYR A 681 -34.72 -2.46 -41.58
C TYR A 681 -35.48 -1.66 -42.65
N LYS A 682 -34.93 -1.57 -43.87
CA LYS A 682 -35.60 -0.92 -44.99
C LYS A 682 -36.91 -1.64 -45.38
N LYS A 683 -36.89 -2.98 -45.45
CA LYS A 683 -38.10 -3.78 -45.74
C LYS A 683 -39.22 -3.53 -44.71
N LEU A 684 -38.87 -3.37 -43.43
CA LEU A 684 -39.82 -3.03 -42.37
C LEU A 684 -40.37 -1.59 -42.50
N LEU A 685 -39.51 -0.61 -42.82
CA LEU A 685 -39.94 0.77 -43.05
C LEU A 685 -40.91 0.91 -44.23
N ASP A 686 -40.63 0.19 -45.32
CA ASP A 686 -41.47 0.21 -46.52
C ASP A 686 -42.89 -0.36 -46.25
N VAL A 687 -43.04 -1.23 -45.24
CA VAL A 687 -44.33 -1.80 -44.79
C VAL A 687 -45.09 -0.86 -43.84
N GLU A 688 -44.38 -0.16 -42.94
CA GLU A 688 -44.99 0.80 -42.01
C GLU A 688 -45.44 2.09 -42.71
N ASN A 689 -44.62 2.61 -43.63
CA ASN A 689 -44.83 3.90 -44.29
C ASN A 689 -44.48 3.84 -45.79
N PRO A 690 -45.39 3.37 -46.67
CA PRO A 690 -45.13 3.25 -48.11
C PRO A 690 -44.92 4.58 -48.87
N HIS A 691 -44.87 5.73 -48.17
CA HIS A 691 -44.81 7.08 -48.75
C HIS A 691 -43.71 8.01 -48.17
N MET A 692 -42.71 7.52 -47.42
CA MET A 692 -41.60 8.38 -46.95
C MET A 692 -40.32 8.23 -47.77
N GLU A 693 -39.81 9.35 -48.29
CA GLU A 693 -38.51 9.45 -48.99
C GLU A 693 -37.31 9.27 -48.05
N LYS A 694 -36.22 8.78 -48.66
CA LYS A 694 -34.98 8.27 -48.07
C LYS A 694 -34.28 9.26 -47.11
N THR A 695 -34.31 8.98 -45.82
CA THR A 695 -33.39 9.58 -44.84
C THR A 695 -32.19 8.63 -44.63
N PRO A 696 -30.93 9.10 -44.68
CA PRO A 696 -29.77 8.26 -44.41
C PRO A 696 -29.77 7.78 -42.95
N ILE A 697 -29.59 6.47 -42.77
CA ILE A 697 -29.52 5.80 -41.46
C ILE A 697 -28.12 6.04 -40.88
N ALA A 698 -28.03 6.74 -39.75
CA ALA A 698 -26.79 6.84 -38.99
C ALA A 698 -26.55 5.53 -38.24
N PHE A 699 -25.51 4.78 -38.64
CA PHE A 699 -25.36 3.36 -38.30
C PHE A 699 -24.53 3.09 -37.03
N PHE A 700 -23.53 3.92 -36.73
CA PHE A 700 -22.75 3.86 -35.48
C PHE A 700 -22.21 5.25 -35.12
N ASN A 701 -22.90 6.01 -34.27
CA ASN A 701 -22.19 6.99 -33.44
C ASN A 701 -21.76 6.24 -32.19
N SER A 702 -20.51 5.78 -32.16
CA SER A 702 -19.85 5.53 -30.88
C SER A 702 -19.89 6.84 -30.11
N THR A 703 -20.69 6.92 -29.05
CA THR A 703 -20.50 7.94 -28.02
C THR A 703 -19.02 7.83 -27.63
N PRO A 704 -18.16 8.85 -27.87
CA PRO A 704 -16.87 8.85 -27.24
C PRO A 704 -17.17 8.83 -25.74
N ASN A 705 -16.59 7.86 -25.02
CA ASN A 705 -16.58 7.86 -23.57
C ASN A 705 -16.31 9.31 -23.12
N GLN A 706 -17.29 9.91 -22.43
CA GLN A 706 -17.00 11.04 -21.57
C GLN A 706 -16.03 10.52 -20.53
N HIS A 707 -14.74 10.66 -20.82
CA HIS A 707 -13.74 10.80 -19.78
C HIS A 707 -14.22 11.96 -18.91
N ILE A 708 -14.77 11.62 -17.74
CA ILE A 708 -14.80 12.53 -16.61
C ILE A 708 -13.34 12.75 -16.25
N ASP A 709 -12.76 13.77 -16.87
CA ASP A 709 -11.48 14.34 -16.51
C ASP A 709 -11.67 15.05 -15.16
N ASN A 710 -11.53 14.31 -14.07
CA ASN A 710 -11.39 14.86 -12.73
C ASN A 710 -9.96 15.41 -12.55
N SER A 711 -9.61 16.38 -13.39
CA SER A 711 -8.46 17.25 -13.18
C SER A 711 -8.95 18.49 -12.42
N PRO A 712 -8.46 18.78 -11.20
CA PRO A 712 -8.81 20.00 -10.50
C PRO A 712 -8.17 21.19 -11.23
N LYS A 713 -8.98 21.94 -12.00
CA LYS A 713 -8.59 23.25 -12.50
C LYS A 713 -8.44 24.21 -11.31
N LEU A 714 -7.19 24.49 -10.96
CA LEU A 714 -6.78 25.70 -10.26
C LEU A 714 -7.37 26.92 -10.99
N GLN A 715 -8.38 27.55 -10.39
CA GLN A 715 -8.77 28.90 -10.74
C GLN A 715 -7.72 29.86 -10.16
N GLY A 716 -6.86 30.37 -11.04
CA GLY A 716 -6.16 31.61 -10.79
C GLY A 716 -7.15 32.76 -10.86
N SER A 717 -7.46 33.35 -9.71
CA SER A 717 -8.06 34.68 -9.63
C SER A 717 -6.93 35.71 -9.76
N SER A 718 -6.84 36.33 -10.94
CA SER A 718 -6.23 37.65 -11.05
C SER A 718 -7.21 38.68 -10.53
N LEU A 719 -6.93 39.26 -9.36
CA LEU A 719 -7.47 40.56 -8.99
C LEU A 719 -6.30 41.53 -8.88
N LYS A 720 -6.21 42.40 -9.89
CA LYS A 720 -5.57 43.71 -9.79
C LYS A 720 -6.54 44.63 -9.06
N SER A 721 -6.19 44.99 -7.82
CA SER A 721 -6.33 46.33 -7.21
C SER A 721 -5.92 46.22 -5.75
#